data_AF-A0A848AVF2-F1
#
_entry.id   AF-A0A848AVF2-F1
#
_cell.length_a   1.000
_cell.length_b   1.000
_cell.length_c   1.000
_cell.angle_alpha   90.00
_cell.angle_beta   90.00
_cell.angle_gamma   90.00
#
_symmetry.space_group_name_H-M   'P 1'
#
loop_
_entity.id
_entity.type
_entity.pdbx_description
1 polymer ?
#
loop_
_entity_poly.entity_id
_entity_poly.type
_entity_poly.pdbx_seq_one_letter_code
_entity_poly.pdbx_strand_id
1 'polypeptide(L)'
;MMKYRQVLSGAVLAGALALPAAELVRVDFSREDAAQPPRSTGYVPGEVIDLPTGLPEQGARIVSGALELAFPASSSDAVSAWFGAWNLESSGRVGISFDLTVAAYRAPSDGRPETVLSAQLLGDQGRNIGMLTFVSEGPEKGIIQWNPASGAPERFGACRVGETYSFQINYDPASGAVEVTRQGGKTARSAGAGALPFRQFRIGSGWAVGGRDGAATVRVGKVAVRDAAKGGKAALPKVTAGPKTPPGIGEWDGRTQQAELKGPYEDRLQQQIPFGCTSYYLTPWRAYMDTHPASRFGRIQAVNWSDLSAPESEATMRLLAEAGFRSFRLEIGWGHFDFDDESQLSAREVERLKLVLPLAKKYKLRPMILLNAHSGGPCPRRTVPVELAAAAPAGARELRLKGGFAPFRTGRTGLNNQEQWVAFPLITGLVPQPDGTVLAQLSAPLNRAVPAGKAELTELKYAPFSGDVLEDGTPNPEARETVDGWCRYVKHVTCAVRDILDSGDPEDAGFDVEVWNEYSFGSQFVWERNYYRPARKFRSYPAYAIAGKTTADAEVQAEIVLPLTIELVNDPAMRLPGVRVVSGFSNQRPWDNGSEMWSGQAGFSRHYYTNLDCSGTWHDSTGYLSAATENPDRLRRPPLDAQGKPGKGFVPELRFSLPESPCFGIKTEFMIRDMQPFPGPWAHHHRFSHPGTGKPALLWETEFNTYRRPFAEFLEKAYGVKRGDPRLQPVLQAVAAKALVRSFVFYCHKGIDTLFVFAVRNGEDEFSILPEAYFRALARNRYQLNDEVRRAAGPQIAAASNLNRLLGGAEPLESTRRLTVRKLVEHRPRLVFRGDGTAAAPDRFHRDDFACLPFQLDASSYAVGFYVVTRDLLHGWNPQLDLLDPRRYEMPEQRFDLTLGNLNGTGAKLEIYDPILDRTFPVRPLAASGDALTVPLPTVDYPRFLIVREKEAGPLVGAPELKRTGPDSAELAFTPNVSGQAEISWGAFPERRGGGSVTVSTEAGRRRTVELNGFRPEYGVRIALRAGKLAAVWPQWDHDVAGVLEFRQTGGNIAKPERTAFLPDFAPEARRIAAVKPDGSWERDGEGFRRGGARLYRVAGGAEETAALLPVIARSDRRNAAMVEFGGIPAWLVVYDLDPTMHPDRKNHAFSYLILPGSNGNWIVEVPEKSDRKIMEALLKTVTLNENE
;
A
#
# COMPACT_ATOMS: atom_id res chain seq x y z
N MET A 1 51.25 -19.77 -17.17
CA MET A 1 51.82 -20.60 -18.24
C MET A 1 50.67 -21.26 -19.00
N MET A 2 50.70 -21.14 -20.34
CA MET A 2 50.08 -21.93 -21.43
C MET A 2 48.59 -22.36 -21.36
N LYS A 3 47.80 -22.44 -22.44
CA LYS A 3 47.57 -21.73 -23.73
C LYS A 3 46.52 -22.58 -24.49
N TYR A 4 45.58 -21.96 -25.20
CA TYR A 4 44.72 -22.49 -26.31
C TYR A 4 43.55 -23.44 -25.95
N ARG A 5 42.35 -23.45 -26.58
CA ARG A 5 41.77 -22.81 -27.79
C ARG A 5 40.23 -22.97 -27.79
N GLN A 6 39.50 -22.04 -28.43
CA GLN A 6 38.09 -22.14 -28.88
C GLN A 6 37.87 -23.33 -29.84
N VAL A 7 36.63 -23.89 -29.91
CA VAL A 7 35.84 -24.16 -31.14
C VAL A 7 34.32 -24.30 -30.79
N LEU A 8 33.45 -23.70 -31.62
CA LEU A 8 31.98 -23.77 -31.66
C LEU A 8 31.44 -25.10 -32.22
N SER A 9 30.24 -25.52 -31.80
CA SER A 9 29.09 -26.01 -32.60
C SER A 9 28.28 -27.11 -31.90
N GLY A 10 26.99 -27.21 -32.23
CA GLY A 10 25.95 -27.76 -31.37
C GLY A 10 25.66 -29.25 -31.50
N ALA A 11 24.81 -29.73 -30.59
CA ALA A 11 23.89 -30.85 -30.80
C ALA A 11 22.78 -30.78 -29.75
N VAL A 12 21.57 -30.47 -30.19
CA VAL A 12 20.36 -30.96 -29.52
C VAL A 12 20.38 -32.47 -29.65
N LEU A 13 20.42 -33.19 -28.54
CA LEU A 13 20.02 -34.59 -28.50
C LEU A 13 18.99 -34.77 -27.40
N ALA A 14 17.74 -34.69 -27.84
CA ALA A 14 16.57 -35.10 -27.10
C ALA A 14 16.69 -36.59 -26.75
N GLY A 15 16.39 -36.90 -25.50
CA GLY A 15 16.16 -38.25 -25.00
C GLY A 15 15.18 -38.23 -23.85
N ALA A 16 14.15 -37.37 -23.90
CA ALA A 16 13.01 -37.46 -23.01
C ALA A 16 12.01 -38.44 -23.65
N LEU A 17 11.92 -39.65 -23.10
CA LEU A 17 10.92 -40.64 -23.48
C LEU A 17 9.54 -40.10 -23.09
N ALA A 18 8.78 -39.54 -24.04
CA ALA A 18 7.40 -39.13 -23.78
C ALA A 18 6.57 -40.33 -23.30
N LEU A 19 5.82 -40.16 -22.21
CA LEU A 19 4.92 -41.19 -21.71
C LEU A 19 3.76 -41.39 -22.70
N PRO A 20 3.26 -42.63 -22.90
CA PRO A 20 2.03 -42.87 -23.65
C PRO A 20 0.86 -42.06 -23.05
N ALA A 21 -0.12 -41.65 -23.87
CA ALA A 21 -1.22 -40.75 -23.50
C ALA A 21 -2.12 -41.17 -22.31
N ALA A 22 -1.88 -42.35 -21.72
CA ALA A 22 -2.59 -42.90 -20.57
C ALA A 22 -1.71 -43.03 -19.31
N GLU A 23 -0.40 -42.69 -19.34
CA GLU A 23 0.49 -42.72 -18.17
C GLU A 23 0.57 -41.33 -17.53
N LEU A 24 0.10 -41.19 -16.28
CA LEU A 24 0.14 -39.96 -15.49
C LEU A 24 1.49 -39.77 -14.77
N VAL A 25 2.11 -40.87 -14.32
CA VAL A 25 3.43 -40.88 -13.68
C VAL A 25 4.14 -42.16 -14.09
N ARG A 26 5.44 -42.10 -14.41
CA ARG A 26 6.32 -43.27 -14.51
C ARG A 26 7.70 -42.86 -14.01
N VAL A 27 8.27 -43.67 -13.11
CA VAL A 27 9.59 -43.39 -12.53
C VAL A 27 10.54 -44.53 -12.88
N ASP A 28 11.65 -44.19 -13.53
CA ASP A 28 12.74 -45.12 -13.83
C ASP A 28 13.94 -44.80 -12.93
N PHE A 29 14.38 -45.79 -12.15
CA PHE A 29 15.45 -45.62 -11.17
C PHE A 29 16.80 -46.14 -11.68
N SER A 30 16.96 -46.42 -12.98
CA SER A 30 18.16 -47.05 -13.56
C SER A 30 19.32 -46.09 -13.90
N ARG A 31 19.23 -44.78 -13.60
CA ARG A 31 20.30 -43.80 -13.85
C ARG A 31 21.08 -43.52 -12.56
N GLU A 32 22.36 -43.90 -12.50
CA GLU A 32 23.23 -43.71 -11.32
C GLU A 32 23.80 -42.28 -11.18
N ASP A 33 23.64 -41.42 -12.20
CA ASP A 33 24.35 -40.12 -12.28
C ASP A 33 23.53 -38.91 -11.74
N ALA A 34 22.42 -39.15 -11.06
CA ALA A 34 21.57 -38.07 -10.55
C ALA A 34 22.15 -37.48 -9.24
N ALA A 35 22.96 -36.42 -9.39
CA ALA A 35 23.23 -35.47 -8.31
C ALA A 35 21.91 -34.96 -7.71
N GLN A 36 21.90 -34.69 -6.39
CA GLN A 36 20.72 -34.31 -5.60
C GLN A 36 19.74 -33.39 -6.34
N PRO A 37 18.41 -33.64 -6.25
CA PRO A 37 17.43 -32.90 -7.01
C PRO A 37 17.30 -31.42 -6.56
N PRO A 38 17.02 -30.49 -7.49
CA PRO A 38 16.75 -29.09 -7.18
C PRO A 38 15.45 -28.94 -6.39
N ARG A 39 15.45 -28.06 -5.38
CA ARG A 39 14.23 -27.68 -4.66
C ARG A 39 13.38 -26.74 -5.50
N SER A 40 12.11 -27.12 -5.67
CA SER A 40 11.02 -26.42 -6.34
C SER A 40 11.05 -26.43 -7.88
N THR A 41 10.20 -27.28 -8.48
CA THR A 41 9.68 -27.07 -9.83
C THR A 41 8.18 -27.40 -9.85
N GLY A 42 7.41 -26.52 -10.48
CA GLY A 42 5.99 -26.73 -10.77
C GLY A 42 5.77 -27.86 -11.77
N TYR A 43 4.57 -28.44 -11.75
CA TYR A 43 4.18 -29.55 -12.61
C TYR A 43 3.83 -29.07 -14.03
N VAL A 44 4.40 -29.74 -15.05
CA VAL A 44 3.96 -29.72 -16.46
C VAL A 44 3.51 -31.14 -16.83
N PRO A 45 2.29 -31.36 -17.36
CA PRO A 45 1.84 -32.70 -17.75
C PRO A 45 2.68 -33.28 -18.91
N GLY A 46 3.18 -34.51 -18.76
CA GLY A 46 3.79 -35.30 -19.84
C GLY A 46 5.31 -35.46 -19.83
N GLU A 47 6.02 -34.96 -18.82
CA GLU A 47 7.47 -35.19 -18.65
C GLU A 47 7.77 -36.43 -17.79
N VAL A 48 8.88 -37.12 -18.11
CA VAL A 48 9.46 -38.15 -17.24
C VAL A 48 9.97 -37.46 -15.99
N ILE A 49 9.37 -37.76 -14.83
CA ILE A 49 9.83 -37.24 -13.55
C ILE A 49 11.06 -38.07 -13.13
N ASP A 50 12.25 -37.53 -13.35
CA ASP A 50 13.47 -38.02 -12.72
C ASP A 50 13.42 -37.59 -11.23
N LEU A 51 12.91 -38.48 -10.37
CA LEU A 51 12.93 -38.54 -8.90
C LEU A 51 11.83 -37.81 -8.08
N PRO A 52 11.46 -38.33 -6.87
CA PRO A 52 10.30 -37.87 -6.09
C PRO A 52 10.41 -36.43 -5.59
N THR A 53 9.31 -35.66 -5.65
CA THR A 53 9.20 -34.23 -5.26
C THR A 53 9.24 -33.96 -3.75
N GLY A 54 9.86 -34.82 -2.96
CA GLY A 54 9.98 -34.65 -1.53
C GLY A 54 10.71 -35.82 -0.90
N LEU A 55 12.03 -35.70 -0.77
CA LEU A 55 12.81 -36.55 0.13
C LEU A 55 13.14 -35.73 1.39
N PRO A 56 12.95 -36.25 2.60
CA PRO A 56 13.60 -35.70 3.78
C PRO A 56 15.13 -35.93 3.69
N GLU A 57 15.91 -34.97 4.15
CA GLU A 57 17.37 -34.82 3.93
C GLU A 57 18.27 -35.96 4.46
N GLN A 58 17.73 -37.04 5.07
CA GLN A 58 18.50 -38.19 5.54
C GLN A 58 17.72 -39.51 5.36
N GLY A 59 18.33 -40.52 4.72
CA GLY A 59 17.82 -41.91 4.71
C GLY A 59 17.29 -42.48 3.39
N ALA A 60 17.32 -41.75 2.27
CA ALA A 60 16.87 -42.26 0.95
C ALA A 60 18.01 -42.26 -0.08
N ARG A 61 18.11 -43.32 -0.90
CA ARG A 61 19.10 -43.42 -2.00
C ARG A 61 18.63 -44.36 -3.12
N ILE A 62 19.18 -44.21 -4.31
CA ILE A 62 18.95 -45.17 -5.41
C ILE A 62 19.95 -46.33 -5.29
N VAL A 63 19.45 -47.57 -5.30
CA VAL A 63 20.27 -48.79 -5.26
C VAL A 63 19.72 -49.80 -6.26
N SER A 64 20.56 -50.22 -7.22
CA SER A 64 20.25 -51.28 -8.19
C SER A 64 18.92 -51.09 -8.94
N GLY A 65 18.63 -49.86 -9.40
CA GLY A 65 17.41 -49.60 -10.16
C GLY A 65 16.13 -49.47 -9.33
N ALA A 66 16.24 -49.17 -8.02
CA ALA A 66 15.12 -48.91 -7.13
C ALA A 66 15.43 -47.81 -6.10
N LEU A 67 14.40 -47.12 -5.61
CA LEU A 67 14.49 -46.18 -4.49
C LEU A 67 14.52 -46.94 -3.17
N GLU A 68 15.65 -46.92 -2.48
CA GLU A 68 15.84 -47.44 -1.13
C GLU A 68 15.53 -46.36 -0.08
N LEU A 69 14.62 -46.67 0.84
CA LEU A 69 14.23 -45.86 1.98
C LEU A 69 14.64 -46.58 3.26
N ALA A 70 15.51 -45.96 4.04
CA ALA A 70 15.91 -46.43 5.37
C ALA A 70 15.06 -45.74 6.43
N PHE A 71 14.38 -46.53 7.24
CA PHE A 71 13.58 -46.12 8.39
C PHE A 71 14.43 -46.38 9.65
N PRO A 72 15.10 -45.35 10.21
CA PRO A 72 15.97 -45.50 11.37
C PRO A 72 15.19 -45.74 12.67
N ALA A 73 15.87 -46.24 13.69
CA ALA A 73 15.31 -46.39 15.03
C ALA A 73 15.00 -45.02 15.64
N SER A 74 13.77 -44.86 16.16
CA SER A 74 13.30 -43.70 16.93
C SER A 74 13.34 -42.32 16.24
N SER A 75 12.89 -42.18 14.99
CA SER A 75 12.66 -40.83 14.43
C SER A 75 11.20 -40.37 14.62
N SER A 76 11.03 -39.16 15.17
CA SER A 76 9.76 -38.42 15.17
C SER A 76 9.34 -37.97 13.77
N ASP A 77 10.25 -38.07 12.79
CA ASP A 77 10.05 -37.63 11.42
C ASP A 77 9.85 -38.84 10.50
N ALA A 78 8.69 -38.91 9.82
CA ALA A 78 8.33 -40.02 8.95
C ALA A 78 9.03 -39.92 7.58
N VAL A 79 10.03 -40.79 7.34
CA VAL A 79 10.65 -40.94 6.01
C VAL A 79 9.60 -41.46 5.03
N SER A 80 9.30 -40.69 3.99
CA SER A 80 8.32 -41.06 2.96
C SER A 80 8.67 -40.49 1.58
N ALA A 81 8.25 -41.20 0.53
CA ALA A 81 8.35 -40.84 -0.88
C ALA A 81 6.96 -40.68 -1.50
N TRP A 82 6.78 -39.65 -2.32
CA TRP A 82 5.48 -39.17 -2.79
C TRP A 82 5.46 -39.26 -4.32
N PHE A 83 4.43 -39.88 -4.88
CA PHE A 83 4.24 -40.08 -6.32
C PHE A 83 2.89 -39.46 -6.73
N GLY A 84 2.94 -38.34 -7.45
CA GLY A 84 1.80 -37.49 -7.77
C GLY A 84 1.87 -36.11 -7.09
N ALA A 85 0.90 -35.23 -7.35
CA ALA A 85 0.87 -33.86 -6.84
C ALA A 85 -0.55 -33.47 -6.41
N TRP A 86 -0.68 -32.53 -5.47
CA TRP A 86 -1.99 -32.11 -4.92
C TRP A 86 -2.97 -31.53 -5.96
N ASN A 87 -2.44 -31.06 -7.09
CA ASN A 87 -3.18 -30.56 -8.25
C ASN A 87 -3.44 -31.61 -9.34
N LEU A 88 -2.96 -32.86 -9.18
CA LEU A 88 -3.30 -33.96 -10.08
C LEU A 88 -4.77 -34.33 -9.82
N GLU A 89 -5.67 -34.11 -10.78
CA GLU A 89 -7.07 -34.58 -10.69
C GLU A 89 -7.33 -35.61 -11.77
N SER A 90 -7.66 -36.84 -11.37
CA SER A 90 -8.29 -37.79 -12.29
C SER A 90 -9.61 -38.26 -11.72
N SER A 91 -10.66 -38.04 -12.51
CA SER A 91 -12.01 -38.58 -12.31
C SER A 91 -12.22 -39.89 -13.10
N GLY A 92 -11.23 -40.31 -13.91
CA GLY A 92 -11.20 -41.58 -14.61
C GLY A 92 -10.64 -42.72 -13.75
N ARG A 93 -10.80 -43.98 -14.18
CA ARG A 93 -10.22 -45.12 -13.45
C ARG A 93 -8.69 -45.02 -13.43
N VAL A 94 -8.09 -45.08 -12.25
CA VAL A 94 -6.65 -44.95 -12.02
C VAL A 94 -6.03 -46.32 -11.80
N GLY A 95 -4.96 -46.64 -12.54
CA GLY A 95 -4.16 -47.85 -12.35
C GLY A 95 -2.77 -47.52 -11.82
N ILE A 96 -2.33 -48.15 -10.74
CA ILE A 96 -0.98 -47.98 -10.16
C ILE A 96 -0.25 -49.32 -10.13
N SER A 97 0.94 -49.37 -10.71
CA SER A 97 1.84 -50.52 -10.65
C SER A 97 3.14 -50.16 -9.92
N PHE A 98 3.64 -51.03 -9.06
CA PHE A 98 4.95 -50.86 -8.42
C PHE A 98 5.52 -52.17 -7.90
N ASP A 99 6.84 -52.24 -7.80
CA ASP A 99 7.59 -53.30 -7.14
C ASP A 99 7.96 -52.85 -5.72
N LEU A 100 7.82 -53.76 -4.76
CA LEU A 100 8.11 -53.51 -3.36
C LEU A 100 8.97 -54.62 -2.76
N THR A 101 10.06 -54.22 -2.10
CA THR A 101 10.98 -55.13 -1.38
C THR A 101 11.19 -54.59 0.03
N VAL A 102 10.95 -55.39 1.07
CA VAL A 102 11.48 -55.09 2.41
C VAL A 102 12.88 -55.67 2.44
N ALA A 103 13.90 -54.85 2.18
CA ALA A 103 15.29 -55.30 2.00
C ALA A 103 15.95 -55.75 3.31
N ALA A 104 15.61 -55.09 4.42
CA ALA A 104 16.07 -55.48 5.76
C ALA A 104 15.03 -55.08 6.80
N TYR A 105 14.88 -55.89 7.85
CA TYR A 105 14.06 -55.56 9.01
C TYR A 105 14.73 -56.04 10.29
N ARG A 106 14.79 -55.16 11.29
CA ARG A 106 15.17 -55.47 12.66
C ARG A 106 13.93 -55.32 13.54
N ALA A 107 13.49 -56.44 14.11
CA ALA A 107 12.39 -56.43 15.08
C ALA A 107 12.77 -55.60 16.32
N PRO A 108 11.81 -54.88 16.92
CA PRO A 108 12.03 -54.19 18.19
C PRO A 108 12.36 -55.20 19.30
N SER A 109 13.11 -54.77 20.31
CA SER A 109 13.53 -55.63 21.43
C SER A 109 12.38 -56.19 22.27
N ASP A 110 11.19 -55.60 22.20
CA ASP A 110 9.98 -56.06 22.89
C ASP A 110 9.20 -57.15 22.13
N GLY A 111 9.65 -57.53 20.93
CA GLY A 111 9.13 -58.66 20.16
C GLY A 111 7.72 -58.49 19.61
N ARG A 112 7.14 -57.28 19.66
CA ARG A 112 5.78 -57.04 19.16
C ARG A 112 5.74 -56.98 17.63
N PRO A 113 4.67 -57.46 16.98
CA PRO A 113 4.45 -57.23 15.55
C PRO A 113 4.27 -55.74 15.25
N GLU A 114 4.96 -55.22 14.23
CA GLU A 114 4.86 -53.81 13.83
C GLU A 114 4.58 -53.66 12.33
N THR A 115 3.83 -52.61 11.97
CA THR A 115 3.68 -52.17 10.57
C THR A 115 4.94 -51.45 10.13
N VAL A 116 5.74 -52.11 9.29
CA VAL A 116 7.05 -51.64 8.84
C VAL A 116 6.91 -50.55 7.77
N LEU A 117 5.91 -50.69 6.88
CA LEU A 117 5.69 -49.83 5.72
C LEU A 117 4.20 -49.57 5.53
N SER A 118 3.86 -48.36 5.08
CA SER A 118 2.57 -48.07 4.45
C SER A 118 2.72 -47.47 3.06
N ALA A 119 1.99 -48.02 2.08
CA ALA A 119 1.80 -47.48 0.75
C ALA A 119 0.35 -47.03 0.59
N GLN A 120 0.11 -45.73 0.72
CA GLN A 120 -1.18 -45.08 0.86
C GLN A 120 -1.66 -44.48 -0.46
N LEU A 121 -2.97 -44.62 -0.71
CA LEU A 121 -3.69 -43.99 -1.79
C LEU A 121 -4.49 -42.82 -1.22
N LEU A 122 -4.23 -41.58 -1.66
CA LEU A 122 -4.80 -40.36 -1.09
C LEU A 122 -5.64 -39.59 -2.11
N GLY A 123 -6.80 -39.12 -1.65
CA GLY A 123 -7.70 -38.24 -2.38
C GLY A 123 -7.69 -36.80 -1.88
N ASP A 124 -8.74 -36.03 -2.20
CA ASP A 124 -8.88 -34.62 -1.83
C ASP A 124 -8.60 -34.34 -0.34
N GLN A 125 -7.86 -33.24 -0.09
CA GLN A 125 -7.45 -32.79 1.25
C GLN A 125 -6.72 -33.87 2.10
N GLY A 126 -6.12 -34.87 1.47
CA GLY A 126 -5.31 -35.89 2.15
C GLY A 126 -6.14 -37.02 2.76
N ARG A 127 -7.42 -37.12 2.39
CA ARG A 127 -8.28 -38.23 2.81
C ARG A 127 -7.74 -39.55 2.28
N ASN A 128 -7.57 -40.52 3.17
CA ASN A 128 -7.06 -41.84 2.82
C ASN A 128 -8.15 -42.67 2.15
N ILE A 129 -7.85 -43.20 0.96
CA ILE A 129 -8.71 -44.13 0.21
C ILE A 129 -8.44 -45.58 0.67
N GLY A 130 -7.19 -45.88 0.98
CA GLY A 130 -6.75 -47.18 1.48
C GLY A 130 -5.22 -47.31 1.43
N MET A 131 -4.67 -48.29 2.13
CA MET A 131 -3.23 -48.51 2.16
C MET A 131 -2.82 -49.98 2.16
N LEU A 132 -1.76 -50.28 1.41
CA LEU A 132 -1.05 -51.54 1.51
C LEU A 132 -0.04 -51.44 2.64
N THR A 133 -0.06 -52.39 3.58
CA THR A 133 0.89 -52.43 4.70
C THR A 133 1.65 -53.73 4.73
N PHE A 134 2.94 -53.65 5.08
CA PHE A 134 3.71 -54.81 5.51
C PHE A 134 3.75 -54.84 7.04
N VAL A 135 3.21 -55.89 7.64
CA VAL A 135 3.24 -56.15 9.08
C VAL A 135 4.24 -57.26 9.35
N SER A 136 5.24 -57.02 10.18
CA SER A 136 6.25 -58.03 10.48
C SER A 136 5.71 -59.11 11.42
N GLU A 137 6.05 -60.37 11.16
CA GLU A 137 5.79 -61.53 12.03
C GLU A 137 7.10 -62.14 12.57
N GLY A 138 8.23 -61.46 12.36
CA GLY A 138 9.57 -61.89 12.75
C GLY A 138 10.65 -61.22 11.90
N PRO A 139 11.94 -61.41 12.23
CA PRO A 139 13.05 -60.74 11.54
C PRO A 139 13.16 -61.10 10.04
N GLU A 140 12.65 -62.27 9.63
CA GLU A 140 12.82 -62.79 8.27
C GLU A 140 11.50 -62.87 7.47
N LYS A 141 10.34 -62.66 8.10
CA LYS A 141 9.03 -62.81 7.46
C LYS A 141 7.95 -61.90 8.05
N GLY A 142 6.95 -61.58 7.25
CA GLY A 142 5.77 -60.83 7.64
C GLY A 142 4.58 -61.11 6.73
N ILE A 143 3.56 -60.27 6.82
CA ILE A 143 2.35 -60.33 6.01
C ILE A 143 2.16 -59.00 5.31
N ILE A 144 1.88 -59.05 4.00
CA ILE A 144 1.35 -57.89 3.29
C ILE A 144 -0.17 -57.98 3.27
N GLN A 145 -0.83 -56.89 3.65
CA GLN A 145 -2.29 -56.79 3.64
C GLN A 145 -2.76 -55.45 3.05
N TRP A 146 -3.92 -55.48 2.41
CA TRP A 146 -4.66 -54.28 2.01
C TRP A 146 -5.58 -53.86 3.15
N ASN A 147 -5.45 -52.61 3.58
CA ASN A 147 -6.34 -51.99 4.57
C ASN A 147 -7.15 -50.93 3.85
N PRO A 148 -8.42 -51.21 3.50
CA PRO A 148 -9.28 -50.17 2.95
C PRO A 148 -9.60 -49.12 4.02
N ALA A 149 -9.95 -47.90 3.61
CA ALA A 149 -10.37 -46.84 4.55
C ALA A 149 -11.59 -47.24 5.41
N SER A 150 -12.42 -48.15 4.89
CA SER A 150 -13.53 -48.77 5.61
C SER A 150 -13.60 -50.26 5.29
N GLY A 151 -13.66 -51.12 6.32
CA GLY A 151 -13.75 -52.58 6.19
C GLY A 151 -12.61 -53.33 6.87
N ALA A 152 -12.70 -54.67 6.86
CA ALA A 152 -11.66 -55.52 7.43
C ALA A 152 -10.43 -55.62 6.50
N PRO A 153 -9.19 -55.65 7.04
CA PRO A 153 -8.00 -55.88 6.23
C PRO A 153 -8.01 -57.22 5.51
N GLU A 154 -7.54 -57.23 4.26
CA GLU A 154 -7.41 -58.45 3.48
C GLU A 154 -5.93 -58.84 3.29
N ARG A 155 -5.57 -60.02 3.76
CA ARG A 155 -4.19 -60.54 3.73
C ARG A 155 -3.86 -61.19 2.39
N PHE A 156 -2.69 -60.86 1.82
CA PHE A 156 -2.16 -61.47 0.59
C PHE A 156 -1.23 -62.67 0.84
N GLY A 157 -1.08 -63.08 2.09
CA GLY A 157 -0.23 -64.20 2.52
C GLY A 157 1.13 -63.77 3.08
N ALA A 158 1.95 -64.76 3.45
CA ALA A 158 3.28 -64.52 4.00
C ALA A 158 4.24 -63.93 2.94
N CYS A 159 5.13 -63.08 3.40
CA CYS A 159 6.15 -62.37 2.64
C CYS A 159 7.49 -62.48 3.39
N ARG A 160 8.59 -62.68 2.67
CA ARG A 160 9.95 -62.79 3.24
C ARG A 160 10.71 -61.49 3.04
N VAL A 161 11.54 -61.14 4.02
CA VAL A 161 12.49 -60.03 3.91
C VAL A 161 13.53 -60.38 2.84
N GLY A 162 13.85 -59.44 1.96
CA GLY A 162 14.76 -59.58 0.83
C GLY A 162 14.09 -59.96 -0.51
N GLU A 163 12.83 -60.41 -0.49
CA GLU A 163 12.09 -60.74 -1.72
C GLU A 163 11.30 -59.52 -2.26
N THR A 164 11.22 -59.40 -3.59
CA THR A 164 10.48 -58.35 -4.28
C THR A 164 9.11 -58.84 -4.71
N TYR A 165 8.09 -58.03 -4.45
CA TYR A 165 6.70 -58.32 -4.82
C TYR A 165 6.12 -57.19 -5.68
N SER A 166 5.49 -57.56 -6.78
CA SER A 166 4.85 -56.61 -7.70
C SER A 166 3.36 -56.48 -7.41
N PHE A 167 2.88 -55.23 -7.36
CA PHE A 167 1.50 -54.89 -7.07
C PHE A 167 0.86 -54.08 -8.19
N GLN A 168 -0.44 -54.33 -8.40
CA GLN A 168 -1.32 -53.55 -9.26
C GLN A 168 -2.53 -53.09 -8.44
N ILE A 169 -2.74 -51.78 -8.35
CA ILE A 169 -3.93 -51.16 -7.73
C ILE A 169 -4.77 -50.55 -8.85
N ASN A 170 -6.04 -50.89 -8.92
CA ASN A 170 -7.02 -50.23 -9.79
C ASN A 170 -8.04 -49.54 -8.90
N TYR A 171 -8.16 -48.22 -9.06
CA TYR A 171 -9.06 -47.37 -8.30
C TYR A 171 -10.09 -46.71 -9.22
N ASP A 172 -11.35 -46.72 -8.82
CA ASP A 172 -12.45 -46.05 -9.51
C ASP A 172 -12.89 -44.83 -8.68
N PRO A 173 -12.46 -43.60 -9.03
CA PRO A 173 -12.76 -42.41 -8.26
C PRO A 173 -14.25 -42.07 -8.15
N ALA A 174 -15.09 -42.55 -9.07
CA ALA A 174 -16.53 -42.26 -9.08
C ALA A 174 -17.29 -43.13 -8.06
N SER A 175 -16.88 -44.39 -7.90
CA SER A 175 -17.49 -45.31 -6.92
C SER A 175 -16.68 -45.43 -5.63
N GLY A 176 -15.43 -44.98 -5.63
CA GLY A 176 -14.45 -45.22 -4.57
C GLY A 176 -13.95 -46.67 -4.51
N ALA A 177 -14.34 -47.54 -5.46
CA ALA A 177 -13.98 -48.95 -5.42
C ALA A 177 -12.47 -49.15 -5.72
N VAL A 178 -11.83 -50.02 -4.95
CA VAL A 178 -10.41 -50.36 -5.11
C VAL A 178 -10.24 -51.86 -5.30
N GLU A 179 -9.44 -52.25 -6.29
CA GLU A 179 -8.97 -53.61 -6.50
C GLU A 179 -7.44 -53.64 -6.43
N VAL A 180 -6.89 -54.44 -5.52
CA VAL A 180 -5.43 -54.57 -5.33
C VAL A 180 -5.03 -56.01 -5.60
N THR A 181 -4.12 -56.20 -6.55
CA THR A 181 -3.63 -57.50 -6.97
C THR A 181 -2.13 -57.60 -6.72
N ARG A 182 -1.69 -58.67 -6.04
CA ARG A 182 -0.29 -59.07 -5.99
C ARG A 182 -0.02 -60.04 -7.14
N GLN A 183 0.99 -59.77 -7.97
CA GLN A 183 1.29 -60.61 -9.12
C GLN A 183 1.58 -62.06 -8.68
N GLY A 184 0.88 -63.04 -9.26
CA GLY A 184 0.98 -64.46 -8.90
C GLY A 184 0.24 -64.86 -7.61
N GLY A 185 -0.56 -63.98 -7.01
CA GLY A 185 -1.25 -64.22 -5.74
C GLY A 185 -2.72 -63.80 -5.72
N LYS A 186 -3.26 -63.60 -4.50
CA LYS A 186 -4.65 -63.22 -4.25
C LYS A 186 -4.93 -61.77 -4.68
N THR A 187 -6.17 -61.48 -5.10
CA THR A 187 -6.67 -60.12 -5.36
C THR A 187 -7.61 -59.72 -4.24
N ALA A 188 -7.39 -58.55 -3.64
CA ALA A 188 -8.28 -57.94 -2.66
C ALA A 188 -9.19 -56.91 -3.32
N ARG A 189 -10.45 -56.87 -2.90
CA ARG A 189 -11.45 -55.91 -3.41
C ARG A 189 -12.12 -55.20 -2.24
N SER A 190 -12.16 -53.87 -2.28
CA SER A 190 -12.88 -53.07 -1.31
C SER A 190 -13.88 -52.14 -1.99
N ALA A 191 -15.13 -52.16 -1.51
CA ALA A 191 -16.14 -51.19 -1.87
C ALA A 191 -15.77 -49.81 -1.30
N GLY A 192 -15.93 -48.75 -2.08
CA GLY A 192 -15.54 -47.39 -1.71
C GLY A 192 -16.45 -46.73 -0.68
N ALA A 193 -15.93 -45.74 0.03
CA ALA A 193 -16.69 -44.86 0.93
C ALA A 193 -17.45 -43.72 0.20
N GLY A 194 -17.55 -43.79 -1.14
CA GLY A 194 -18.13 -42.75 -2.00
C GLY A 194 -17.14 -42.16 -3.02
N ALA A 195 -17.62 -41.27 -3.88
CA ALA A 195 -16.82 -40.63 -4.92
C ALA A 195 -15.69 -39.76 -4.32
N LEU A 196 -14.44 -40.07 -4.65
CA LEU A 196 -13.25 -39.36 -4.16
C LEU A 196 -12.19 -39.28 -5.27
N PRO A 197 -11.83 -38.09 -5.78
CA PRO A 197 -10.78 -37.94 -6.79
C PRO A 197 -9.42 -38.46 -6.28
N PHE A 198 -8.66 -39.14 -7.15
CA PHE A 198 -7.28 -39.52 -6.82
C PHE A 198 -6.36 -38.30 -6.94
N ARG A 199 -5.51 -38.08 -5.93
CA ARG A 199 -4.49 -37.01 -5.92
C ARG A 199 -3.08 -37.56 -5.87
N GLN A 200 -2.82 -38.54 -5.00
CA GLN A 200 -1.46 -38.92 -4.64
C GLN A 200 -1.33 -40.39 -4.21
N PHE A 201 -0.19 -40.99 -4.55
CA PHE A 201 0.27 -42.27 -4.01
C PHE A 201 1.53 -42.03 -3.15
N ARG A 202 1.49 -42.44 -1.89
CA ARG A 202 2.57 -42.16 -0.92
C ARG A 202 3.10 -43.45 -0.30
N ILE A 203 4.41 -43.63 -0.28
CA ILE A 203 5.06 -44.76 0.40
C ILE A 203 5.91 -44.21 1.55
N GLY A 204 5.73 -44.70 2.76
CA GLY A 204 6.51 -44.26 3.91
C GLY A 204 6.54 -45.27 5.05
N SER A 205 7.25 -44.92 6.12
CA SER A 205 7.27 -45.73 7.33
C SER A 205 5.84 -46.00 7.82
N GLY A 206 5.59 -47.23 8.29
CA GLY A 206 4.32 -47.56 8.92
C GLY A 206 4.19 -46.87 10.28
N TRP A 207 2.95 -46.72 10.77
CA TRP A 207 2.62 -46.00 12.00
C TRP A 207 3.30 -46.56 13.27
N ALA A 208 3.86 -47.78 13.21
CA ALA A 208 4.34 -48.52 14.37
C ALA A 208 5.86 -48.75 14.42
N VAL A 209 6.68 -48.18 13.52
CA VAL A 209 8.16 -48.29 13.59
C VAL A 209 8.75 -47.48 14.78
N GLY A 210 7.95 -47.22 15.82
CA GLY A 210 8.27 -46.44 17.01
C GLY A 210 8.52 -47.29 18.28
N GLY A 211 8.78 -48.59 18.15
CA GLY A 211 9.49 -49.33 19.21
C GLY A 211 10.90 -48.76 19.34
N ARG A 212 11.41 -48.56 20.56
CA ARG A 212 12.61 -47.74 20.85
C ARG A 212 13.86 -48.07 20.00
N ASP A 213 13.93 -49.23 19.36
CA ASP A 213 15.07 -49.72 18.58
C ASP A 213 14.73 -50.49 17.28
N GLY A 214 13.48 -50.51 16.80
CA GLY A 214 13.11 -51.14 15.53
C GLY A 214 13.66 -50.36 14.31
N ALA A 215 14.07 -51.04 13.23
CA ALA A 215 14.56 -50.37 12.01
C ALA A 215 14.27 -51.21 10.76
N ALA A 216 14.09 -50.55 9.61
CA ALA A 216 13.84 -51.25 8.36
C ALA A 216 14.40 -50.51 7.15
N THR A 217 14.70 -51.27 6.10
CA THR A 217 15.06 -50.73 4.80
C THR A 217 14.12 -51.28 3.76
N VAL A 218 13.48 -50.42 2.98
CA VAL A 218 12.49 -50.77 1.96
C VAL A 218 12.94 -50.24 0.61
N ARG A 219 12.82 -51.05 -0.44
CA ARG A 219 13.07 -50.63 -1.82
C ARG A 219 11.77 -50.60 -2.61
N VAL A 220 11.59 -49.55 -3.40
CA VAL A 220 10.46 -49.38 -4.32
C VAL A 220 10.98 -49.21 -5.73
N GLY A 221 10.48 -50.03 -6.65
CA GLY A 221 10.86 -50.00 -8.07
C GLY A 221 9.65 -49.93 -9.00
N LYS A 222 9.90 -49.63 -10.29
CA LYS A 222 8.90 -49.71 -11.38
C LYS A 222 7.55 -49.02 -11.10
N VAL A 223 7.57 -47.84 -10.47
CA VAL A 223 6.35 -47.11 -10.14
C VAL A 223 5.75 -46.50 -11.40
N ALA A 224 4.49 -46.84 -11.71
CA ALA A 224 3.72 -46.18 -12.76
C ALA A 224 2.27 -45.94 -12.31
N VAL A 225 1.72 -44.76 -12.61
CA VAL A 225 0.33 -44.35 -12.37
C VAL A 225 -0.29 -44.03 -13.72
N ARG A 226 -1.47 -44.57 -14.01
CA ARG A 226 -2.14 -44.52 -15.31
C ARG A 226 -3.60 -44.07 -15.19
N ASP A 227 -4.08 -43.33 -16.16
CA ASP A 227 -5.49 -42.98 -16.34
C ASP A 227 -6.10 -43.85 -17.46
N ALA A 228 -7.03 -44.74 -17.10
CA ALA A 228 -7.62 -45.71 -18.03
C ALA A 228 -8.65 -45.09 -18.99
N ALA A 229 -9.09 -43.84 -18.82
CA ALA A 229 -10.10 -43.21 -19.68
C ALA A 229 -9.56 -42.74 -21.06
N LYS A 230 -8.24 -42.72 -21.27
CA LYS A 230 -7.58 -42.25 -22.51
C LYS A 230 -6.94 -43.35 -23.37
N GLY A 231 -7.26 -44.61 -23.10
CA GLY A 231 -6.68 -45.79 -23.77
C GLY A 231 -7.31 -46.22 -25.12
N GLY A 232 -8.06 -45.35 -25.80
CA GLY A 232 -8.65 -45.66 -27.11
C GLY A 232 -7.92 -44.95 -28.25
N LYS A 233 -7.39 -45.72 -29.22
CA LYS A 233 -6.71 -45.21 -30.43
C LYS A 233 -7.55 -44.14 -31.14
N ALA A 234 -7.14 -42.87 -31.05
CA ALA A 234 -7.64 -41.79 -31.90
C ALA A 234 -6.48 -41.26 -32.75
N ALA A 235 -6.73 -41.18 -34.07
CA ALA A 235 -5.76 -40.84 -35.09
C ALA A 235 -5.11 -39.46 -34.88
N LEU A 236 -3.81 -39.38 -35.15
CA LEU A 236 -2.99 -38.16 -35.13
C LEU A 236 -3.57 -37.07 -36.05
N PRO A 237 -3.97 -35.89 -35.55
CA PRO A 237 -4.09 -34.70 -36.38
C PRO A 237 -2.69 -34.14 -36.64
N LYS A 238 -2.47 -33.68 -37.88
CA LYS A 238 -1.24 -33.04 -38.34
C LYS A 238 -0.76 -31.95 -37.38
N VAL A 239 0.54 -31.97 -37.08
CA VAL A 239 1.26 -30.99 -36.28
C VAL A 239 1.20 -29.60 -36.93
N THR A 240 0.49 -28.68 -36.29
CA THR A 240 0.78 -27.24 -36.35
C THR A 240 1.29 -26.81 -34.99
N ALA A 241 2.48 -26.20 -34.97
CA ALA A 241 3.20 -25.90 -33.74
C ALA A 241 2.48 -24.88 -32.84
N GLY A 242 2.36 -25.20 -31.54
CA GLY A 242 2.16 -24.25 -30.42
C GLY A 242 1.75 -24.96 -29.11
N PRO A 243 1.78 -24.29 -27.93
CA PRO A 243 2.66 -23.22 -27.41
C PRO A 243 3.73 -23.71 -26.42
N LYS A 244 4.79 -22.90 -26.27
CA LYS A 244 5.74 -22.93 -25.14
C LYS A 244 5.02 -22.59 -23.82
N THR A 245 5.60 -23.04 -22.71
CA THR A 245 5.32 -22.64 -21.33
C THR A 245 4.96 -21.14 -21.24
N PRO A 246 3.91 -20.76 -20.47
CA PRO A 246 3.57 -19.36 -20.26
C PRO A 246 4.78 -18.57 -19.71
N PRO A 247 4.97 -17.29 -20.08
CA PRO A 247 6.12 -16.51 -19.61
C PRO A 247 6.11 -16.36 -18.08
N GLY A 248 7.29 -16.39 -17.47
CA GLY A 248 7.50 -16.00 -16.08
C GLY A 248 7.32 -14.49 -15.87
N ILE A 249 7.25 -14.07 -14.61
CA ILE A 249 7.29 -12.64 -14.24
C ILE A 249 8.61 -12.04 -14.75
N GLY A 250 8.52 -10.88 -15.39
CA GLY A 250 9.66 -10.20 -16.01
C GLY A 250 10.05 -10.77 -17.38
N GLU A 251 9.38 -11.81 -17.88
CA GLU A 251 9.75 -12.46 -19.14
C GLU A 251 8.82 -12.08 -20.29
N TRP A 252 9.39 -12.14 -21.49
CA TRP A 252 8.66 -12.01 -22.75
C TRP A 252 8.00 -13.35 -23.13
N ASP A 253 6.76 -13.32 -23.61
CA ASP A 253 6.00 -14.49 -24.05
C ASP A 253 6.58 -15.24 -25.28
N GLY A 254 7.69 -14.75 -25.83
CA GLY A 254 8.37 -15.33 -26.98
C GLY A 254 7.65 -15.12 -28.32
N ARG A 255 6.55 -14.36 -28.34
CA ARG A 255 5.64 -14.25 -29.49
C ARG A 255 5.23 -12.81 -29.81
N THR A 256 4.76 -12.07 -28.81
CA THR A 256 4.25 -10.71 -28.96
C THR A 256 5.43 -9.75 -29.20
N GLN A 257 5.68 -9.38 -30.45
CA GLN A 257 6.83 -8.52 -30.78
C GLN A 257 6.68 -7.10 -30.23
N GLN A 258 5.45 -6.59 -30.18
CA GLN A 258 5.13 -5.30 -29.58
C GLN A 258 3.66 -5.23 -29.19
N ALA A 259 3.34 -4.44 -28.17
CA ALA A 259 1.96 -4.16 -27.76
C ALA A 259 1.82 -2.71 -27.31
N GLU A 260 0.72 -2.08 -27.69
CA GLU A 260 0.37 -0.73 -27.25
C GLU A 260 -0.37 -0.77 -25.89
N LEU A 261 -0.19 0.27 -25.08
CA LEU A 261 -0.99 0.48 -23.89
C LEU A 261 -2.48 0.60 -24.27
N LYS A 262 -3.34 -0.18 -23.62
CA LYS A 262 -4.78 -0.11 -23.88
C LYS A 262 -5.38 1.08 -23.13
N GLY A 263 -6.15 1.91 -23.84
CA GLY A 263 -6.78 3.11 -23.27
C GLY A 263 -5.81 4.29 -23.12
N PRO A 264 -6.25 5.40 -22.49
CA PRO A 264 -5.41 6.56 -22.29
C PRO A 264 -4.29 6.28 -21.28
N TYR A 265 -3.15 6.95 -21.45
CA TYR A 265 -2.06 6.89 -20.47
C TYR A 265 -2.48 7.46 -19.11
N GLU A 266 -3.18 8.61 -19.15
CA GLU A 266 -3.80 9.26 -18.00
C GLU A 266 -5.28 8.86 -17.95
N ASP A 267 -5.66 8.08 -16.94
CA ASP A 267 -7.01 7.49 -16.87
C ASP A 267 -7.65 7.75 -15.51
N ARG A 268 -8.70 8.59 -15.48
CA ARG A 268 -9.43 8.93 -14.26
C ARG A 268 -10.07 7.73 -13.57
N LEU A 269 -10.28 6.60 -14.25
CA LEU A 269 -10.73 5.35 -13.64
C LEU A 269 -9.74 4.85 -12.58
N GLN A 270 -8.44 5.09 -12.79
CA GLN A 270 -7.38 4.56 -11.94
C GLN A 270 -7.47 5.02 -10.48
N GLN A 271 -8.08 6.20 -10.22
CA GLN A 271 -8.30 6.72 -8.87
C GLN A 271 -9.68 6.37 -8.27
N GLN A 272 -10.56 5.69 -9.00
CA GLN A 272 -11.94 5.41 -8.56
C GLN A 272 -11.98 4.23 -7.57
N ILE A 273 -11.28 4.39 -6.45
CA ILE A 273 -11.20 3.41 -5.37
C ILE A 273 -11.87 4.04 -4.13
N PRO A 274 -13.10 3.62 -3.77
CA PRO A 274 -13.80 4.12 -2.60
C PRO A 274 -13.09 3.78 -1.29
N PHE A 275 -13.46 4.49 -0.22
CA PHE A 275 -13.05 4.14 1.14
C PHE A 275 -13.37 2.67 1.45
N GLY A 276 -12.46 1.97 2.14
CA GLY A 276 -12.62 0.57 2.54
C GLY A 276 -12.53 -0.44 1.40
N CYS A 277 -12.27 0.00 0.17
CA CYS A 277 -12.02 -0.85 -0.99
C CYS A 277 -10.51 -0.91 -1.30
N THR A 278 -10.12 -1.93 -2.05
CA THR A 278 -8.77 -2.09 -2.60
C THR A 278 -8.84 -2.49 -4.08
N SER A 279 -7.74 -2.36 -4.81
CA SER A 279 -7.57 -2.89 -6.15
C SER A 279 -6.11 -3.26 -6.41
N TYR A 280 -5.89 -4.43 -7.01
CA TYR A 280 -4.56 -4.83 -7.48
C TYR A 280 -4.26 -4.37 -8.91
N TYR A 281 -5.29 -3.87 -9.62
CA TYR A 281 -5.25 -3.43 -11.00
C TYR A 281 -5.30 -1.90 -11.14
N LEU A 282 -6.17 -1.22 -10.40
CA LEU A 282 -6.22 0.23 -10.46
C LEU A 282 -4.95 0.80 -9.80
N THR A 283 -4.29 1.68 -10.54
CA THR A 283 -3.03 2.33 -10.17
C THR A 283 -3.26 3.84 -10.06
N PRO A 284 -3.77 4.34 -8.94
CA PRO A 284 -4.25 5.72 -8.80
C PRO A 284 -3.27 6.81 -9.26
N TRP A 285 -1.96 6.59 -9.12
CA TRP A 285 -0.95 7.51 -9.63
C TRP A 285 -0.96 7.69 -11.17
N ARG A 286 -1.62 6.80 -11.93
CA ARG A 286 -1.87 6.93 -13.37
C ARG A 286 -3.13 7.75 -13.72
N ALA A 287 -3.86 8.25 -12.73
CA ALA A 287 -5.03 9.10 -13.01
C ALA A 287 -4.67 10.46 -13.63
N TYR A 288 -3.43 10.90 -13.46
CA TYR A 288 -2.92 12.17 -13.96
C TYR A 288 -1.42 12.13 -14.24
N MET A 289 -0.98 13.01 -15.14
CA MET A 289 0.40 13.36 -15.38
C MET A 289 0.56 14.88 -15.38
N ASP A 290 1.26 15.38 -14.38
CA ASP A 290 1.68 16.78 -14.33
C ASP A 290 2.84 17.08 -15.27
N THR A 291 3.03 18.35 -15.62
CA THR A 291 4.34 18.88 -16.02
C THR A 291 4.74 19.94 -15.01
N HIS A 292 5.73 19.63 -14.17
CA HIS A 292 6.18 20.56 -13.13
C HIS A 292 7.37 21.41 -13.59
N PRO A 293 7.55 22.63 -13.06
CA PRO A 293 8.82 23.32 -13.20
C PRO A 293 9.89 22.50 -12.48
N ALA A 294 11.04 22.30 -13.12
CA ALA A 294 12.13 21.49 -12.56
C ALA A 294 12.69 22.09 -11.25
N SER A 295 12.64 23.41 -11.10
CA SER A 295 13.01 24.14 -9.88
C SER A 295 12.25 23.68 -8.62
N ARG A 296 11.07 23.05 -8.76
CA ARG A 296 10.36 22.42 -7.64
C ARG A 296 11.21 21.32 -6.97
N PHE A 297 12.04 20.62 -7.75
CA PHE A 297 12.87 19.53 -7.26
C PHE A 297 13.83 19.97 -6.16
N GLY A 298 14.27 21.23 -6.16
CA GLY A 298 15.14 21.77 -5.10
C GLY A 298 14.54 21.71 -3.69
N ARG A 299 13.22 21.49 -3.54
CA ARG A 299 12.54 21.43 -2.24
C ARG A 299 12.27 20.01 -1.74
N ILE A 300 12.46 18.98 -2.58
CA ILE A 300 12.04 17.61 -2.23
C ILE A 300 13.05 16.90 -1.30
N GLN A 301 14.35 17.20 -1.43
CA GLN A 301 15.42 16.43 -0.80
C GLN A 301 15.63 16.84 0.67
N ALA A 302 15.19 15.99 1.60
CA ALA A 302 15.41 16.16 3.03
C ALA A 302 15.78 14.85 3.74
N VAL A 303 16.24 14.95 5.00
CA VAL A 303 16.67 13.81 5.82
C VAL A 303 16.37 14.03 7.30
N ASN A 304 16.09 12.99 8.07
CA ASN A 304 16.06 13.10 9.53
C ASN A 304 17.48 13.09 10.09
N TRP A 305 17.76 14.07 10.95
CA TRP A 305 19.10 14.26 11.51
C TRP A 305 19.42 13.25 12.60
N SER A 306 20.61 12.64 12.52
CA SER A 306 21.12 11.70 13.52
C SER A 306 22.00 12.42 14.55
N ASP A 307 22.16 11.85 15.74
CA ASP A 307 23.11 12.36 16.75
C ASP A 307 24.55 12.07 16.28
N LEU A 308 25.27 13.12 15.88
CA LEU A 308 26.62 13.05 15.32
C LEU A 308 27.56 13.93 16.15
N SER A 309 28.85 13.58 16.21
CA SER A 309 29.84 14.47 16.82
C SER A 309 29.94 15.81 16.06
N ALA A 310 30.51 16.83 16.71
CA ALA A 310 30.70 18.14 16.09
C ALA A 310 31.41 18.11 14.72
N PRO A 311 32.59 17.47 14.58
CA PRO A 311 33.28 17.43 13.29
C PRO A 311 32.57 16.54 12.25
N GLU A 312 31.86 15.48 12.67
CA GLU A 312 31.01 14.70 11.77
C GLU A 312 29.83 15.53 11.25
N SER A 313 29.20 16.32 12.12
CA SER A 313 28.04 17.16 11.78
C SER A 313 28.38 18.18 10.70
N GLU A 314 29.50 18.90 10.82
CA GLU A 314 29.91 19.89 9.83
C GLU A 314 30.19 19.25 8.46
N ALA A 315 30.99 18.18 8.42
CA ALA A 315 31.32 17.50 7.18
C ALA A 315 30.07 16.88 6.51
N THR A 316 29.16 16.33 7.31
CA THR A 316 27.95 15.67 6.81
C THR A 316 26.93 16.68 6.29
N MET A 317 26.67 17.79 7.02
CA MET A 317 25.80 18.85 6.51
C MET A 317 26.33 19.45 5.21
N ARG A 318 27.64 19.70 5.14
CA ARG A 318 28.27 20.19 3.92
C ARG A 318 28.06 19.23 2.75
N LEU A 319 28.32 17.93 2.96
CA LEU A 319 28.13 16.91 1.93
C LEU A 319 26.68 16.85 1.45
N LEU A 320 25.71 16.85 2.36
CA LEU A 320 24.28 16.82 2.03
C LEU A 320 23.86 18.06 1.24
N ALA A 321 24.33 19.25 1.64
CA ALA A 321 24.07 20.49 0.91
C ALA A 321 24.67 20.47 -0.52
N GLU A 322 25.92 19.99 -0.66
CA GLU A 322 26.59 19.75 -1.96
C GLU A 322 25.79 18.74 -2.82
N ALA A 323 25.14 17.74 -2.20
CA ALA A 323 24.32 16.75 -2.88
C ALA A 323 22.88 17.23 -3.22
N GLY A 324 22.49 18.43 -2.79
CA GLY A 324 21.19 19.03 -3.13
C GLY A 324 20.14 19.02 -2.02
N PHE A 325 20.43 18.43 -0.86
CA PHE A 325 19.53 18.49 0.28
C PHE A 325 19.34 19.95 0.72
N ARG A 326 18.10 20.32 1.04
CA ARG A 326 17.73 21.68 1.49
C ARG A 326 17.02 21.70 2.83
N SER A 327 16.64 20.55 3.37
CA SER A 327 16.00 20.47 4.68
C SER A 327 16.47 19.26 5.47
N PHE A 328 16.32 19.33 6.79
CA PHE A 328 16.41 18.16 7.67
C PHE A 328 15.42 18.29 8.81
N ARG A 329 15.04 17.16 9.40
CA ARG A 329 14.12 17.13 10.55
C ARG A 329 14.89 16.83 11.83
N LEU A 330 14.52 17.52 12.90
CA LEU A 330 15.14 17.42 14.21
C LEU A 330 14.05 17.36 15.28
N GLU A 331 14.01 16.29 16.06
CA GLU A 331 13.15 16.22 17.24
C GLU A 331 13.75 17.01 18.40
N ILE A 332 12.92 17.83 19.04
CA ILE A 332 13.21 18.48 20.33
C ILE A 332 12.05 18.14 21.26
N GLY A 333 12.05 16.96 21.86
CA GLY A 333 10.93 16.48 22.69
C GLY A 333 10.70 17.31 23.97
N TRP A 334 9.46 17.30 24.47
CA TRP A 334 9.08 18.04 25.69
C TRP A 334 9.88 17.59 26.92
N GLY A 335 10.23 16.30 27.00
CA GLY A 335 11.08 15.75 28.05
C GLY A 335 12.54 16.23 28.06
N HIS A 336 12.98 17.05 27.09
CA HIS A 336 14.33 17.64 27.09
C HIS A 336 14.44 18.92 27.91
N PHE A 337 13.35 19.42 28.49
CA PHE A 337 13.35 20.57 29.39
C PHE A 337 13.79 20.19 30.80
N ASP A 338 14.37 21.16 31.51
CA ASP A 338 14.72 20.99 32.91
C ASP A 338 13.45 20.82 33.77
N PHE A 339 13.53 19.95 34.77
CA PHE A 339 12.38 19.66 35.62
C PHE A 339 12.05 20.81 36.59
N ASP A 340 13.07 21.52 37.07
CA ASP A 340 12.94 22.59 38.05
C ASP A 340 12.78 23.96 37.37
N ASP A 341 13.37 24.18 36.18
CA ASP A 341 13.21 25.39 35.36
C ASP A 341 12.74 25.09 33.91
N GLU A 342 11.43 25.17 33.69
CA GLU A 342 10.81 24.90 32.39
C GLU A 342 10.98 26.03 31.36
N SER A 343 11.67 27.12 31.71
CA SER A 343 12.06 28.12 30.73
C SER A 343 13.31 27.72 29.92
N GLN A 344 13.97 26.63 30.33
CA GLN A 344 15.25 26.19 29.79
C GLN A 344 15.20 24.75 29.29
N LEU A 345 15.74 24.55 28.09
CA LEU A 345 16.17 23.23 27.62
C LEU A 345 17.33 22.74 28.51
N SER A 346 17.44 21.43 28.67
CA SER A 346 18.61 20.83 29.33
C SER A 346 19.92 21.28 28.67
N ALA A 347 20.98 21.39 29.48
CA ALA A 347 22.29 21.86 28.99
C ALA A 347 22.79 21.07 27.78
N ARG A 348 22.63 19.74 27.79
CA ARG A 348 22.97 18.85 26.67
C ARG A 348 22.21 19.21 25.40
N GLU A 349 20.92 19.50 25.51
CA GLU A 349 20.10 19.84 24.34
C GLU A 349 20.48 21.21 23.78
N VAL A 350 20.76 22.20 24.65
CA VAL A 350 21.28 23.50 24.22
C VAL A 350 22.63 23.36 23.49
N GLU A 351 23.54 22.53 23.99
CA GLU A 351 24.82 22.25 23.32
C GLU A 351 24.61 21.60 21.94
N ARG A 352 23.68 20.65 21.83
CA ARG A 352 23.31 20.01 20.56
C ARG A 352 22.77 21.03 19.55
N LEU A 353 21.87 21.92 19.96
CA LEU A 353 21.30 22.95 19.09
C LEU A 353 22.35 23.98 18.65
N LYS A 354 23.23 24.41 19.57
CA LYS A 354 24.35 25.31 19.27
C LYS A 354 25.38 24.69 18.32
N LEU A 355 25.43 23.38 18.21
CA LEU A 355 26.21 22.69 17.20
C LEU A 355 25.49 22.65 15.85
N VAL A 356 24.24 22.19 15.83
CA VAL A 356 23.53 21.81 14.59
C VAL A 356 22.95 23.02 13.84
N LEU A 357 22.30 23.97 14.53
CA LEU A 357 21.57 25.06 13.87
C LEU A 357 22.49 26.09 13.19
N PRO A 358 23.65 26.50 13.74
CA PRO A 358 24.57 27.38 13.02
C PRO A 358 25.13 26.73 11.75
N LEU A 359 25.35 25.41 11.76
CA LEU A 359 25.75 24.66 10.56
C LEU A 359 24.61 24.63 9.52
N ALA A 360 23.36 24.48 9.97
CA ALA A 360 22.18 24.55 9.10
C ALA A 360 22.11 25.89 8.35
N LYS A 361 22.29 27.02 9.07
CA LYS A 361 22.42 28.35 8.46
C LYS A 361 23.59 28.42 7.48
N LYS A 362 24.79 28.00 7.90
CA LYS A 362 26.02 28.03 7.09
C LYS A 362 25.85 27.29 5.75
N TYR A 363 25.18 26.15 5.76
CA TYR A 363 24.98 25.29 4.58
C TYR A 363 23.59 25.42 3.94
N LYS A 364 22.79 26.41 4.37
CA LYS A 364 21.46 26.72 3.81
C LYS A 364 20.48 25.53 3.84
N LEU A 365 20.51 24.77 4.92
CA LEU A 365 19.56 23.71 5.22
C LEU A 365 18.49 24.24 6.16
N ARG A 366 17.22 24.19 5.76
CA ARG A 366 16.06 24.60 6.58
C ARG A 366 15.69 23.47 7.56
N PRO A 367 15.77 23.68 8.88
CA PRO A 367 15.33 22.68 9.86
C PRO A 367 13.81 22.58 9.92
N MET A 368 13.29 21.37 10.06
CA MET A 368 11.94 21.09 10.53
C MET A 368 12.03 20.58 11.97
N ILE A 369 11.43 21.31 12.90
CA ILE A 369 11.46 21.00 14.32
C ILE A 369 10.23 20.15 14.66
N LEU A 370 10.46 18.89 15.01
CA LEU A 370 9.42 18.03 15.55
C LEU A 370 9.20 18.36 17.02
N LEU A 371 7.98 18.78 17.35
CA LEU A 371 7.50 18.94 18.72
C LEU A 371 6.74 17.68 19.12
N ASN A 372 7.18 17.04 20.20
CA ASN A 372 6.71 15.71 20.57
C ASN A 372 6.73 15.50 22.08
N ALA A 373 5.79 14.72 22.60
CA ALA A 373 5.80 14.23 23.97
C ALA A 373 5.77 12.71 24.00
N HIS A 374 6.85 12.14 23.45
CA HIS A 374 7.08 10.70 23.40
C HIS A 374 6.99 10.06 24.79
N SER A 375 6.35 8.91 24.88
CA SER A 375 6.01 8.27 26.15
C SER A 375 7.19 7.74 26.98
N GLY A 376 8.41 7.74 26.42
CA GLY A 376 9.66 7.55 27.16
C GLY A 376 10.19 8.80 27.87
N GLY A 377 9.70 9.99 27.50
CA GLY A 377 10.04 11.29 28.05
C GLY A 377 8.94 12.30 27.72
N PRO A 378 7.71 12.11 28.22
CA PRO A 378 6.54 12.81 27.70
C PRO A 378 6.45 14.26 28.14
N CYS A 379 7.15 14.62 29.21
CA CYS A 379 7.31 15.98 29.70
C CYS A 379 8.59 16.02 30.54
N PRO A 380 8.99 17.18 31.10
CA PRO A 380 10.10 17.22 32.05
C PRO A 380 9.87 16.17 33.15
N ARG A 381 10.92 15.41 33.45
CA ARG A 381 10.85 14.28 34.40
C ARG A 381 12.11 14.18 35.24
N ARG A 382 11.97 13.61 36.44
CA ARG A 382 13.11 13.27 37.30
C ARG A 382 12.96 11.88 37.90
N THR A 383 14.09 11.27 38.21
CA THR A 383 14.13 9.99 38.93
C THR A 383 13.91 10.21 40.42
N VAL A 384 13.05 9.40 41.03
CA VAL A 384 12.81 9.39 42.46
C VAL A 384 13.26 8.03 43.03
N PRO A 385 14.41 7.97 43.72
CA PRO A 385 14.89 6.75 44.32
C PRO A 385 14.02 6.38 45.53
N VAL A 386 13.56 5.14 45.59
CA VAL A 386 12.80 4.58 46.71
C VAL A 386 13.34 3.20 47.09
N GLU A 387 12.93 2.70 48.25
CA GLU A 387 13.23 1.32 48.65
C GLU A 387 11.92 0.63 49.05
N LEU A 388 11.62 -0.51 48.43
CA LEU A 388 10.48 -1.33 48.77
C LEU A 388 10.82 -2.19 49.99
N ALA A 389 10.00 -2.07 51.04
CA ALA A 389 10.12 -2.86 52.27
C ALA A 389 9.74 -4.34 52.05
N ALA A 390 8.89 -4.61 51.05
CA ALA A 390 8.48 -5.96 50.66
C ALA A 390 8.26 -6.04 49.14
N ALA A 391 8.40 -7.24 48.58
CA ALA A 391 8.10 -7.48 47.18
C ALA A 391 6.60 -7.35 46.92
N ALA A 392 6.23 -6.80 45.76
CA ALA A 392 4.84 -6.68 45.32
C ALA A 392 4.59 -7.62 44.13
N PRO A 393 3.63 -8.56 44.21
CA PRO A 393 3.34 -9.46 43.11
C PRO A 393 2.65 -8.75 41.95
N ALA A 394 2.69 -9.35 40.75
CA ALA A 394 1.84 -8.92 39.64
C ALA A 394 0.36 -8.94 40.08
N GLY A 395 -0.41 -7.96 39.64
CA GLY A 395 -1.80 -7.74 40.06
C GLY A 395 -1.95 -6.88 41.32
N ALA A 396 -0.89 -6.65 42.10
CA ALA A 396 -0.98 -5.80 43.29
C ALA A 396 -1.34 -4.35 42.94
N ARG A 397 -2.09 -3.69 43.84
CA ARG A 397 -2.50 -2.27 43.72
C ARG A 397 -1.83 -1.35 44.72
N GLU A 398 -0.86 -1.89 45.47
CA GLU A 398 -0.17 -1.18 46.53
C GLU A 398 1.30 -1.59 46.57
N LEU A 399 2.17 -0.64 46.91
CA LEU A 399 3.59 -0.89 47.21
C LEU A 399 3.87 -0.50 48.65
N ARG A 400 4.66 -1.31 49.36
CA ARG A 400 5.13 -0.95 50.70
C ARG A 400 6.54 -0.38 50.60
N LEU A 401 6.67 0.92 50.79
CA LEU A 401 7.93 1.66 50.72
C LEU A 401 8.52 1.83 52.13
N LYS A 402 9.85 1.80 52.26
CA LYS A 402 10.52 2.27 53.48
C LYS A 402 10.37 3.80 53.56
N GLY A 403 10.24 4.35 54.77
CA GLY A 403 10.24 5.81 54.97
C GLY A 403 11.57 6.47 54.58
N GLY A 404 11.58 7.80 54.47
CA GLY A 404 12.81 8.59 54.23
C GLY A 404 13.17 8.83 52.76
N PHE A 405 12.25 8.60 51.81
CA PHE A 405 12.42 8.98 50.41
C PHE A 405 12.20 10.49 50.18
N ALA A 406 12.76 11.02 49.10
CA ALA A 406 12.56 12.40 48.70
C ALA A 406 11.07 12.67 48.38
N PRO A 407 10.48 13.79 48.83
CA PRO A 407 9.09 14.13 48.51
C PRO A 407 8.83 14.16 47.00
N PHE A 408 7.71 13.58 46.59
CA PHE A 408 7.25 13.53 45.20
C PHE A 408 5.72 13.72 45.12
N ARG A 409 5.21 14.04 43.94
CA ARG A 409 3.77 14.29 43.73
C ARG A 409 2.99 13.03 43.36
N THR A 410 2.01 12.69 44.19
CA THR A 410 1.00 11.67 43.84
C THR A 410 0.22 12.11 42.59
N GLY A 411 -0.20 11.16 41.78
CA GLY A 411 -0.84 11.40 40.48
C GLY A 411 0.15 11.69 39.35
N ARG A 412 1.45 11.87 39.64
CA ARG A 412 2.51 12.17 38.65
C ARG A 412 3.75 11.29 38.77
N THR A 413 3.91 10.59 39.90
CA THR A 413 5.02 9.67 40.12
C THR A 413 4.56 8.24 39.96
N GLY A 414 5.32 7.43 39.21
CA GLY A 414 4.98 6.03 38.98
C GLY A 414 6.20 5.15 38.72
N LEU A 415 5.95 3.86 38.58
CA LEU A 415 7.00 2.88 38.28
C LEU A 415 7.47 2.98 36.82
N ASN A 416 8.66 2.45 36.56
CA ASN A 416 9.15 2.17 35.22
C ASN A 416 9.02 0.67 34.92
N ASN A 417 9.12 0.28 33.64
CA ASN A 417 9.14 -1.12 33.19
C ASN A 417 7.89 -1.95 33.51
N GLN A 418 6.75 -1.32 33.82
CA GLN A 418 5.46 -2.02 33.90
C GLN A 418 4.73 -2.02 32.56
N GLU A 419 4.98 -1.01 31.72
CA GLU A 419 4.50 -0.86 30.34
C GLU A 419 5.62 -0.28 29.46
N GLN A 420 5.34 -0.04 28.17
CA GLN A 420 6.29 0.60 27.24
C GLN A 420 6.51 2.10 27.50
N TRP A 421 5.65 2.74 28.30
CA TRP A 421 5.79 4.14 28.73
C TRP A 421 6.24 4.26 30.18
N VAL A 422 6.81 5.42 30.53
CA VAL A 422 7.30 5.71 31.89
C VAL A 422 6.18 6.09 32.85
N ALA A 423 6.46 5.98 34.15
CA ALA A 423 5.57 6.37 35.25
C ALA A 423 4.22 5.63 35.24
N PHE A 424 4.24 4.31 35.05
CA PHE A 424 3.06 3.45 35.14
C PHE A 424 3.30 2.24 36.06
N PRO A 425 2.31 1.85 36.88
CA PRO A 425 1.16 2.66 37.29
C PRO A 425 1.60 3.88 38.12
N LEU A 426 0.72 4.88 38.23
CA LEU A 426 0.94 6.08 39.04
C LEU A 426 0.61 5.81 40.51
N ILE A 427 1.35 6.43 41.42
CA ILE A 427 1.05 6.46 42.85
C ILE A 427 0.00 7.53 43.10
N THR A 428 -1.18 7.16 43.59
CA THR A 428 -2.33 8.06 43.80
C THR A 428 -2.51 8.48 45.25
N GLY A 429 -1.89 7.77 46.19
CA GLY A 429 -1.96 8.07 47.62
C GLY A 429 -0.80 7.46 48.39
N LEU A 430 -0.45 8.08 49.52
CA LEU A 430 0.58 7.63 50.45
C LEU A 430 -0.02 7.54 51.84
N VAL A 431 -0.03 6.33 52.42
CA VAL A 431 -0.58 6.06 53.75
C VAL A 431 0.54 5.60 54.68
N PRO A 432 1.02 6.46 55.61
CA PRO A 432 2.00 6.07 56.61
C PRO A 432 1.51 4.88 57.45
N GLN A 433 2.41 3.95 57.76
CA GLN A 433 2.12 2.76 58.53
C GLN A 433 2.77 2.82 59.93
N PRO A 434 2.21 2.15 60.95
CA PRO A 434 2.76 2.16 62.31
C PRO A 434 4.18 1.60 62.44
N ASP A 435 4.63 0.76 61.49
CA ASP A 435 5.97 0.18 61.46
C ASP A 435 7.02 1.06 60.76
N GLY A 436 6.69 2.32 60.47
CA GLY A 436 7.60 3.27 59.82
C GLY A 436 7.71 3.11 58.30
N THR A 437 6.94 2.20 57.69
CA THR A 437 6.80 2.11 56.23
C THR A 437 5.68 3.02 55.70
N VAL A 438 5.60 3.19 54.39
CA VAL A 438 4.53 3.93 53.71
C VAL A 438 3.88 3.02 52.68
N LEU A 439 2.55 2.89 52.73
CA LEU A 439 1.77 2.17 51.73
C LEU A 439 1.40 3.14 50.60
N ALA A 440 1.96 2.90 49.42
CA ALA A 440 1.70 3.68 48.22
C ALA A 440 0.60 3.01 47.37
N GLN A 441 -0.51 3.71 47.14
CA GLN A 441 -1.65 3.22 46.37
C GLN A 441 -1.43 3.45 44.87
N LEU A 442 -1.79 2.46 44.02
CA LEU A 442 -1.52 2.49 42.58
C LEU A 442 -2.80 2.75 41.76
N SER A 443 -2.68 3.54 40.69
CA SER A 443 -3.75 3.86 39.73
C SER A 443 -4.20 2.66 38.90
N ALA A 444 -3.38 1.63 38.79
CA ALA A 444 -3.63 0.40 38.06
C ALA A 444 -2.89 -0.77 38.74
N PRO A 445 -3.34 -2.02 38.55
CA PRO A 445 -2.62 -3.17 39.07
C PRO A 445 -1.26 -3.33 38.37
N LEU A 446 -0.27 -3.86 39.08
CA LEU A 446 1.05 -4.17 38.52
C LEU A 446 0.93 -5.21 37.39
N ASN A 447 1.54 -4.94 36.24
CA ASN A 447 1.64 -5.94 35.16
C ASN A 447 2.73 -6.97 35.45
N ARG A 448 3.78 -6.55 36.16
CA ARG A 448 4.94 -7.37 36.51
C ARG A 448 5.26 -7.20 37.98
N ALA A 449 5.67 -8.27 38.64
CA ALA A 449 6.09 -8.22 40.04
C ALA A 449 7.27 -7.24 40.21
N VAL A 450 7.30 -6.55 41.35
CA VAL A 450 8.40 -5.66 41.73
C VAL A 450 9.09 -6.25 42.96
N PRO A 451 10.40 -6.57 42.91
CA PRO A 451 11.11 -7.15 44.03
C PRO A 451 11.26 -6.15 45.19
N ALA A 452 11.50 -6.68 46.39
CA ALA A 452 11.92 -5.85 47.53
C ALA A 452 13.30 -5.23 47.27
N GLY A 453 13.58 -4.10 47.93
CA GLY A 453 14.85 -3.38 47.81
C GLY A 453 14.74 -2.13 46.94
N LYS A 454 15.88 -1.66 46.42
CA LYS A 454 15.97 -0.38 45.69
C LYS A 454 15.12 -0.41 44.42
N ALA A 455 14.35 0.64 44.21
CA ALA A 455 13.63 0.87 42.98
C ALA A 455 13.72 2.35 42.58
N GLU A 456 13.53 2.61 41.30
CA GLU A 456 13.49 3.96 40.75
C GLU A 456 12.10 4.24 40.20
N LEU A 457 11.46 5.27 40.75
CA LEU A 457 10.23 5.82 40.21
C LEU A 457 10.58 6.98 39.25
N THR A 458 9.68 7.27 38.33
CA THR A 458 9.74 8.48 37.51
C THR A 458 8.66 9.44 37.99
N GLU A 459 9.06 10.65 38.39
CA GLU A 459 8.14 11.77 38.61
C GLU A 459 8.04 12.60 37.33
N LEU A 460 6.81 12.74 36.83
CA LEU A 460 6.46 13.62 35.74
C LEU A 460 6.16 15.02 36.28
N LYS A 461 6.55 16.05 35.52
CA LYS A 461 6.25 17.43 35.88
C LYS A 461 4.76 17.74 35.73
N TYR A 462 4.16 17.21 34.67
CA TYR A 462 2.75 17.33 34.31
C TYR A 462 2.02 16.00 34.41
N ALA A 463 0.72 16.05 34.66
CA ALA A 463 -0.13 14.87 34.55
C ALA A 463 -0.38 14.51 33.08
N PRO A 464 -0.71 13.25 32.76
CA PRO A 464 -1.21 12.90 31.43
C PRO A 464 -2.43 13.74 31.02
N PHE A 465 -2.60 13.99 29.72
CA PHE A 465 -3.72 14.77 29.20
C PHE A 465 -5.06 14.14 29.62
N SER A 466 -5.91 14.93 30.26
CA SER A 466 -7.14 14.49 30.95
C SER A 466 -8.26 15.54 30.87
N GLY A 467 -9.49 15.18 31.23
CA GLY A 467 -10.62 16.12 31.29
C GLY A 467 -10.51 17.11 32.44
N ASP A 468 -11.12 18.28 32.30
CA ASP A 468 -11.03 19.39 33.25
C ASP A 468 -12.05 19.31 34.39
N VAL A 469 -13.04 18.41 34.28
CA VAL A 469 -14.01 18.10 35.33
C VAL A 469 -14.26 16.60 35.36
N LEU A 470 -14.13 15.97 36.53
CA LEU A 470 -14.44 14.55 36.74
C LEU A 470 -15.95 14.27 36.62
N GLU A 471 -16.34 13.01 36.43
CA GLU A 471 -17.75 12.59 36.30
C GLU A 471 -18.64 13.10 37.45
N ASP A 472 -18.11 13.11 38.67
CA ASP A 472 -18.77 13.59 39.89
C ASP A 472 -18.90 15.13 39.98
N GLY A 473 -18.27 15.87 39.07
CA GLY A 473 -18.29 17.34 39.02
C GLY A 473 -17.08 17.99 39.69
N THR A 474 -16.14 17.22 40.22
CA THR A 474 -14.90 17.74 40.82
C THR A 474 -14.00 18.36 39.75
N PRO A 475 -13.55 19.63 39.91
CA PRO A 475 -12.58 20.23 39.00
C PRO A 475 -11.24 19.47 38.99
N ASN A 476 -10.65 19.31 37.81
CA ASN A 476 -9.32 18.74 37.60
C ASN A 476 -8.36 19.82 37.04
N PRO A 477 -7.69 20.60 37.93
CA PRO A 477 -6.82 21.69 37.49
C PRO A 477 -5.57 21.21 36.71
N GLU A 478 -5.17 19.94 36.86
CA GLU A 478 -4.00 19.38 36.17
C GLU A 478 -4.18 19.31 34.65
N ALA A 479 -5.43 19.19 34.17
CA ALA A 479 -5.75 19.21 32.75
C ALA A 479 -5.31 20.54 32.11
N ARG A 480 -5.63 21.67 32.77
CA ARG A 480 -5.23 23.00 32.31
C ARG A 480 -3.73 23.23 32.45
N GLU A 481 -3.15 22.79 33.58
CA GLU A 481 -1.70 22.89 33.82
C GLU A 481 -0.89 22.22 32.70
N THR A 482 -1.33 21.06 32.23
CA THR A 482 -0.67 20.30 31.16
C THR A 482 -0.75 21.01 29.81
N VAL A 483 -1.91 21.57 29.45
CA VAL A 483 -2.07 22.36 28.22
C VAL A 483 -1.22 23.63 28.27
N ASP A 484 -1.23 24.35 29.39
CA ASP A 484 -0.40 25.55 29.57
C ASP A 484 1.11 25.21 29.55
N GLY A 485 1.47 24.04 30.06
CA GLY A 485 2.82 23.49 29.98
C GLY A 485 3.28 23.22 28.56
N TRP A 486 2.41 22.65 27.71
CA TRP A 486 2.70 22.49 26.29
C TRP A 486 2.96 23.85 25.62
N CYS A 487 2.10 24.85 25.85
CA CYS A 487 2.27 26.20 25.30
C CYS A 487 3.60 26.84 25.73
N ARG A 488 4.02 26.67 27.00
CA ARG A 488 5.34 27.11 27.46
C ARG A 488 6.46 26.41 26.69
N TYR A 489 6.36 25.10 26.54
CA TYR A 489 7.32 24.29 25.77
C TYR A 489 7.45 24.77 24.32
N VAL A 490 6.34 24.95 23.59
CA VAL A 490 6.35 25.49 22.22
C VAL A 490 7.06 26.84 22.17
N LYS A 491 6.69 27.76 23.08
CA LYS A 491 7.27 29.10 23.14
C LYS A 491 8.78 29.06 23.34
N HIS A 492 9.26 28.26 24.29
CA HIS A 492 10.68 28.22 24.63
C HIS A 492 11.52 27.50 23.58
N VAL A 493 11.01 26.41 22.98
CA VAL A 493 11.69 25.73 21.86
C VAL A 493 11.79 26.66 20.67
N THR A 494 10.68 27.26 20.24
CA THR A 494 10.67 28.09 19.02
C THR A 494 11.51 29.36 19.19
N CYS A 495 11.49 30.00 20.37
CA CYS A 495 12.42 31.09 20.70
C CYS A 495 13.88 30.62 20.66
N ALA A 496 14.21 29.50 21.30
CA ALA A 496 15.58 28.99 21.32
C ALA A 496 16.10 28.66 19.90
N VAL A 497 15.27 28.02 19.07
CA VAL A 497 15.63 27.72 17.68
C VAL A 497 15.82 29.01 16.89
N ARG A 498 14.89 29.98 16.98
CA ARG A 498 15.02 31.30 16.33
C ARG A 498 16.32 32.00 16.73
N ASP A 499 16.63 32.04 18.03
CA ASP A 499 17.75 32.81 18.56
C ASP A 499 19.11 32.13 18.29
N ILE A 500 19.17 30.80 18.26
CA ILE A 500 20.40 30.06 17.95
C ILE A 500 20.63 29.96 16.44
N LEU A 501 19.57 29.67 15.66
CA LEU A 501 19.66 29.62 14.20
C LEU A 501 19.98 31.00 13.65
N ASP A 502 19.30 32.03 14.16
CA ASP A 502 19.44 33.43 13.76
C ASP A 502 19.44 33.54 12.23
N SER A 503 18.31 33.31 11.55
CA SER A 503 18.27 33.22 10.08
C SER A 503 18.94 34.41 9.37
N GLY A 504 18.90 35.60 10.00
CA GLY A 504 19.33 36.86 9.42
C GLY A 504 18.33 37.44 8.42
N ASP A 505 17.17 36.80 8.26
CA ASP A 505 16.08 37.24 7.39
C ASP A 505 14.91 37.74 8.25
N PRO A 506 14.53 39.03 8.14
CA PRO A 506 13.42 39.58 8.92
C PRO A 506 12.05 39.02 8.51
N GLU A 507 11.92 38.39 7.34
CA GLU A 507 10.66 37.84 6.81
C GLU A 507 10.55 36.32 6.99
N ASP A 508 11.63 35.65 7.40
CA ASP A 508 11.66 34.20 7.62
C ASP A 508 12.61 33.81 8.76
N ALA A 509 12.06 33.26 9.85
CA ALA A 509 12.85 32.77 10.97
C ALA A 509 13.71 31.54 10.64
N GLY A 510 13.54 30.95 9.44
CA GLY A 510 14.46 29.98 8.85
C GLY A 510 14.19 28.51 9.19
N PHE A 511 13.06 28.18 9.84
CA PHE A 511 12.69 26.82 10.21
C PHE A 511 11.16 26.58 10.15
N ASP A 512 10.75 25.31 10.16
CA ASP A 512 9.35 24.89 10.23
C ASP A 512 9.08 24.03 11.48
N VAL A 513 7.81 23.80 11.80
CA VAL A 513 7.37 23.05 12.99
C VAL A 513 6.41 21.93 12.58
N GLU A 514 6.64 20.73 13.09
CA GLU A 514 5.70 19.60 13.02
C GLU A 514 5.14 19.30 14.41
N VAL A 515 3.81 19.15 14.49
CA VAL A 515 3.08 18.76 15.71
C VAL A 515 2.06 17.69 15.32
N TRP A 516 2.10 16.46 15.78
CA TRP A 516 2.97 15.71 16.70
C TRP A 516 3.84 14.75 15.87
N ASN A 517 4.50 13.75 16.49
CA ASN A 517 4.89 12.55 15.72
C ASN A 517 3.64 11.69 15.40
N GLU A 518 3.74 10.37 15.31
CA GLU A 518 2.63 9.48 15.00
C GLU A 518 1.86 8.95 16.25
N TYR A 519 0.65 8.43 16.03
CA TYR A 519 -0.21 7.90 17.09
C TYR A 519 0.07 6.44 17.48
N SER A 520 0.58 5.63 16.54
CA SER A 520 0.66 4.17 16.72
C SER A 520 1.61 3.75 17.85
N PHE A 521 2.62 4.55 18.15
CA PHE A 521 3.52 4.34 19.27
C PHE A 521 3.96 5.65 19.93
N GLY A 522 4.37 5.58 21.20
CA GLY A 522 4.91 6.73 21.92
C GLY A 522 3.92 7.82 22.30
N SER A 523 2.63 7.69 21.99
CA SER A 523 1.59 8.71 22.24
C SER A 523 0.71 8.43 23.46
N GLN A 524 1.14 7.57 24.39
CA GLN A 524 0.31 7.17 25.53
C GLN A 524 0.03 8.32 26.50
N PHE A 525 0.90 9.33 26.59
CA PHE A 525 0.70 10.51 27.43
C PHE A 525 -0.48 11.40 26.99
N VAL A 526 -0.89 11.28 25.73
CA VAL A 526 -2.01 12.00 25.10
C VAL A 526 -3.37 11.58 25.70
N TRP A 527 -3.45 10.44 26.38
CA TRP A 527 -4.66 10.02 27.08
C TRP A 527 -4.40 9.45 28.47
N GLU A 528 -4.97 10.09 29.48
CA GLU A 528 -4.90 9.68 30.88
C GLU A 528 -5.41 8.27 31.14
N ARG A 529 -6.37 7.77 30.36
CA ARG A 529 -6.88 6.40 30.47
C ARG A 529 -5.79 5.33 30.36
N ASN A 530 -4.66 5.64 29.73
CA ASN A 530 -3.52 4.72 29.65
C ASN A 530 -2.82 4.53 31.00
N TYR A 531 -3.00 5.47 31.93
CA TYR A 531 -2.34 5.45 33.24
C TYR A 531 -3.22 4.92 34.39
N TYR A 532 -4.51 4.68 34.15
CA TYR A 532 -5.48 4.30 35.19
C TYR A 532 -6.27 3.05 34.79
N ARG A 533 -6.44 2.11 35.73
CA ARG A 533 -7.27 0.90 35.55
C ARG A 533 -8.09 0.65 36.82
N PRO A 534 -9.43 0.86 36.81
CA PRO A 534 -10.24 1.34 35.69
C PRO A 534 -9.89 2.79 35.30
N ALA A 535 -10.17 3.18 34.06
CA ALA A 535 -9.96 4.55 33.59
C ALA A 535 -10.83 5.55 34.38
N ARG A 536 -10.31 6.74 34.67
CA ARG A 536 -11.13 7.82 35.22
C ARG A 536 -12.11 8.31 34.15
N LYS A 537 -13.25 8.81 34.61
CA LYS A 537 -14.30 9.37 33.76
C LYS A 537 -14.41 10.87 33.99
N PHE A 538 -14.68 11.59 32.92
CA PHE A 538 -14.72 13.04 32.91
C PHE A 538 -16.07 13.52 32.39
N ARG A 539 -16.60 14.59 32.99
CA ARG A 539 -17.82 15.27 32.55
C ARG A 539 -17.53 16.24 31.40
N SER A 540 -16.36 16.87 31.43
CA SER A 540 -15.93 17.82 30.40
C SER A 540 -14.42 17.74 30.20
N TYR A 541 -13.99 18.36 29.09
CA TYR A 541 -12.61 18.41 28.66
C TYR A 541 -12.25 19.86 28.27
N PRO A 542 -10.97 20.25 28.40
CA PRO A 542 -10.45 21.48 27.82
C PRO A 542 -10.88 21.63 26.36
N ALA A 543 -11.73 22.61 26.10
CA ALA A 543 -12.20 22.93 24.77
C ALA A 543 -11.43 24.13 24.22
N TYR A 544 -11.17 24.10 22.92
CA TYR A 544 -10.63 25.22 22.17
C TYR A 544 -11.53 25.49 20.98
N ALA A 545 -11.77 26.78 20.69
CA ALA A 545 -12.66 27.20 19.63
C ALA A 545 -12.04 28.37 18.86
N ILE A 546 -11.82 28.19 17.56
CA ILE A 546 -11.41 29.27 16.64
C ILE A 546 -12.10 29.11 15.29
N ALA A 547 -12.53 30.22 14.71
CA ALA A 547 -13.07 30.27 13.34
C ALA A 547 -14.16 29.20 13.07
N GLY A 548 -15.03 28.94 14.06
CA GLY A 548 -16.13 27.98 13.96
C GLY A 548 -15.75 26.50 14.14
N LYS A 549 -14.47 26.17 14.34
CA LYS A 549 -14.01 24.82 14.71
C LYS A 549 -13.82 24.73 16.22
N THR A 550 -14.23 23.59 16.80
CA THR A 550 -14.06 23.33 18.23
C THR A 550 -13.45 21.96 18.49
N THR A 551 -12.58 21.84 19.48
CA THR A 551 -12.09 20.56 20.00
C THR A 551 -12.95 20.17 21.22
N ALA A 552 -14.19 19.73 20.99
CA ALA A 552 -15.13 19.39 22.07
C ALA A 552 -15.32 17.87 22.26
N ASP A 553 -14.68 17.05 21.42
CA ASP A 553 -14.78 15.59 21.49
C ASP A 553 -13.71 15.00 22.42
N ALA A 554 -14.14 14.08 23.28
CA ALA A 554 -13.29 13.34 24.21
C ALA A 554 -12.23 12.49 23.50
N GLU A 555 -12.45 12.06 22.26
CA GLU A 555 -11.52 11.17 21.54
C GLU A 555 -10.28 11.89 20.98
N VAL A 556 -10.41 13.17 20.63
CA VAL A 556 -9.34 14.00 20.02
C VAL A 556 -8.89 15.15 20.92
N GLN A 557 -9.26 15.14 22.20
CA GLN A 557 -9.01 16.22 23.16
C GLN A 557 -7.57 16.75 23.12
N ALA A 558 -6.58 15.87 23.22
CA ALA A 558 -5.19 16.30 23.33
C ALA A 558 -4.63 16.85 22.00
N GLU A 559 -5.35 16.72 20.88
CA GLU A 559 -5.02 17.42 19.62
C GLU A 559 -5.24 18.92 19.71
N ILE A 560 -5.85 19.44 20.80
CA ILE A 560 -5.91 20.87 21.13
C ILE A 560 -4.55 21.56 21.07
N VAL A 561 -3.47 20.81 21.28
CA VAL A 561 -2.10 21.32 21.21
C VAL A 561 -1.70 21.78 19.81
N LEU A 562 -2.29 21.22 18.74
CA LEU A 562 -2.02 21.64 17.36
C LEU A 562 -2.52 23.07 17.09
N PRO A 563 -3.81 23.41 17.23
CA PRO A 563 -4.28 24.75 16.98
C PRO A 563 -3.68 25.79 17.94
N LEU A 564 -3.42 25.43 19.21
CA LEU A 564 -2.70 26.31 20.14
C LEU A 564 -1.27 26.61 19.66
N THR A 565 -0.57 25.61 19.12
CA THR A 565 0.76 25.81 18.54
C THR A 565 0.70 26.70 17.31
N ILE A 566 -0.32 26.54 16.46
CA ILE A 566 -0.53 27.37 15.28
C ILE A 566 -0.77 28.84 15.67
N GLU A 567 -1.60 29.12 16.66
CA GLU A 567 -1.81 30.48 17.16
C GLU A 567 -0.53 31.09 17.71
N LEU A 568 0.18 30.36 18.57
CA LEU A 568 1.43 30.83 19.15
C LEU A 568 2.46 31.15 18.08
N VAL A 569 2.70 30.23 17.13
CA VAL A 569 3.70 30.46 16.08
C VAL A 569 3.33 31.63 15.18
N ASN A 570 2.05 31.83 14.90
CA ASN A 570 1.58 32.94 14.06
C ASN A 570 1.42 34.26 14.83
N ASP A 571 1.55 34.28 16.16
CA ASP A 571 1.51 35.50 16.96
C ASP A 571 2.71 36.40 16.62
N PRO A 572 2.51 37.63 16.13
CA PRO A 572 3.60 38.57 15.86
C PRO A 572 4.53 38.80 17.06
N ALA A 573 4.03 38.68 18.30
CA ALA A 573 4.83 38.79 19.51
C ALA A 573 5.90 37.69 19.64
N MET A 574 5.69 36.54 18.99
CA MET A 574 6.66 35.45 18.94
C MET A 574 7.81 35.70 17.96
N ARG A 575 7.69 36.67 17.04
CA ARG A 575 8.72 37.00 16.04
C ARG A 575 9.16 35.77 15.23
N LEU A 576 8.20 35.01 14.71
CA LEU A 576 8.41 33.80 13.91
C LEU A 576 7.86 33.96 12.48
N PRO A 577 8.23 35.03 11.75
CA PRO A 577 7.75 35.20 10.38
C PRO A 577 8.23 34.02 9.53
N GLY A 578 7.43 33.60 8.55
CA GLY A 578 7.77 32.51 7.64
C GLY A 578 7.80 31.09 8.22
N VAL A 579 7.60 30.88 9.53
CA VAL A 579 7.53 29.54 10.12
C VAL A 579 6.23 28.83 9.73
N ARG A 580 6.34 27.64 9.14
CA ARG A 580 5.19 26.83 8.76
C ARG A 580 4.90 25.77 9.82
N VAL A 581 3.65 25.66 10.24
CA VAL A 581 3.20 24.62 11.18
C VAL A 581 2.43 23.54 10.44
N VAL A 582 2.82 22.29 10.65
CA VAL A 582 2.30 21.12 9.93
C VAL A 582 1.79 20.09 10.94
N SER A 583 0.65 19.45 10.63
CA SER A 583 0.07 18.42 11.50
C SER A 583 0.71 17.06 11.23
N GLY A 584 1.50 16.55 12.18
CA GLY A 584 1.99 15.17 12.17
C GLY A 584 1.09 14.18 12.92
N PHE A 585 0.03 14.64 13.60
CA PHE A 585 -1.05 13.74 14.04
C PHE A 585 -1.64 12.93 12.86
N SER A 586 -1.56 13.50 11.65
CA SER A 586 -2.00 12.90 10.40
C SER A 586 -1.09 11.81 9.84
N ASN A 587 0.10 11.58 10.43
CA ASN A 587 1.14 10.74 9.84
C ASN A 587 0.66 9.33 9.46
N GLN A 588 -0.18 8.71 10.28
CA GLN A 588 -0.71 7.35 10.04
C GLN A 588 -2.24 7.27 9.97
N ARG A 589 -2.91 8.42 9.87
CA ARG A 589 -4.38 8.50 9.91
C ARG A 589 -4.93 8.81 8.53
N PRO A 590 -5.92 8.06 8.03
CA PRO A 590 -6.38 8.27 6.68
C PRO A 590 -7.26 9.50 6.44
N TRP A 591 -7.86 10.10 7.48
CA TRP A 591 -8.93 11.10 7.36
C TRP A 591 -8.46 12.55 7.31
N ASP A 592 -7.30 12.88 7.90
CA ASP A 592 -6.77 14.25 7.83
C ASP A 592 -6.58 14.68 6.37
N ASN A 593 -7.02 15.89 6.02
CA ASN A 593 -7.06 16.39 4.65
C ASN A 593 -6.94 17.93 4.58
N GLY A 594 -6.77 18.48 3.38
CA GLY A 594 -6.58 19.92 3.21
C GLY A 594 -7.84 20.76 3.40
N SER A 595 -9.04 20.19 3.22
CA SER A 595 -10.31 20.90 3.48
C SER A 595 -10.56 21.15 4.97
N GLU A 596 -9.95 20.36 5.85
CA GLU A 596 -10.17 20.41 7.29
C GLU A 596 -9.02 21.04 8.09
N MET A 597 -8.05 21.68 7.44
CA MET A 597 -6.97 22.39 8.13
C MET A 597 -7.48 23.50 9.07
N TRP A 598 -6.74 23.72 10.16
CA TRP A 598 -6.94 24.87 11.03
C TRP A 598 -6.52 26.17 10.35
N SER A 599 -7.11 27.30 10.76
CA SER A 599 -6.66 28.62 10.29
C SER A 599 -5.19 28.83 10.66
N GLY A 600 -4.35 29.23 9.70
CA GLY A 600 -2.91 29.42 9.91
C GLY A 600 -2.06 28.13 9.81
N GLN A 601 -2.67 26.95 9.66
CA GLN A 601 -1.95 25.71 9.37
C GLN A 601 -1.43 25.73 7.93
N ALA A 602 -0.17 25.31 7.73
CA ALA A 602 0.44 25.28 6.40
C ALA A 602 0.15 23.99 5.63
N GLY A 603 -0.03 22.88 6.35
CA GLY A 603 -0.22 21.57 5.74
C GLY A 603 -0.17 20.44 6.76
N PHE A 604 0.10 19.23 6.28
CA PHE A 604 0.12 18.02 7.10
C PHE A 604 1.13 17.01 6.55
N SER A 605 1.51 16.02 7.37
CA SER A 605 2.55 15.03 7.05
C SER A 605 2.03 13.59 7.02
N ARG A 606 2.74 12.69 6.33
CA ARG A 606 2.43 11.27 6.22
C ARG A 606 3.67 10.42 6.52
N HIS A 607 3.48 9.26 7.15
CA HIS A 607 4.48 8.21 7.39
C HIS A 607 3.98 6.89 6.82
N TYR A 608 4.13 6.69 5.51
CA TYR A 608 3.80 5.41 4.89
C TYR A 608 5.06 4.60 4.66
N TYR A 609 5.52 3.96 5.73
CA TYR A 609 6.74 3.15 5.70
C TYR A 609 6.72 2.08 4.62
N THR A 610 7.84 1.95 3.92
CA THR A 610 8.04 0.94 2.88
C THR A 610 9.29 0.11 3.18
N ASN A 611 9.24 -1.16 2.81
CA ASN A 611 10.26 -2.14 3.14
C ASN A 611 10.71 -2.91 1.90
N LEU A 612 11.98 -3.33 1.88
CA LEU A 612 12.50 -4.33 0.95
C LEU A 612 12.18 -5.72 1.49
N ASP A 613 10.90 -6.05 1.52
CA ASP A 613 10.43 -7.28 2.14
C ASP A 613 10.58 -8.48 1.19
N CYS A 614 11.27 -9.51 1.65
CA CYS A 614 11.43 -10.79 0.94
C CYS A 614 10.62 -11.92 1.60
N SER A 615 9.85 -11.62 2.64
CA SER A 615 9.07 -12.61 3.37
C SER A 615 8.07 -13.31 2.45
N GLY A 616 7.75 -14.56 2.80
CA GLY A 616 6.65 -15.31 2.18
C GLY A 616 5.28 -14.89 2.71
N THR A 617 5.21 -13.79 3.48
CA THR A 617 4.00 -13.28 4.11
C THR A 617 3.59 -11.96 3.49
N TRP A 618 2.30 -11.64 3.58
CA TRP A 618 1.74 -10.36 3.15
C TRP A 618 1.51 -9.48 4.36
N HIS A 619 2.03 -8.24 4.31
CA HIS A 619 1.90 -7.24 5.38
C HIS A 619 1.10 -6.03 4.90
N ASP A 620 0.01 -6.26 4.16
CA ASP A 620 -0.94 -5.25 3.66
C ASP A 620 -0.40 -4.19 2.69
N SER A 621 0.90 -3.92 2.68
CA SER A 621 1.59 -2.97 1.80
C SER A 621 2.96 -3.44 1.32
N THR A 622 3.51 -4.53 1.87
CA THR A 622 4.77 -5.15 1.42
C THR A 622 4.75 -6.66 1.58
N GLY A 623 5.66 -7.35 0.88
CA GLY A 623 5.86 -8.80 1.00
C GLY A 623 5.26 -9.58 -0.17
N TYR A 624 4.92 -10.86 0.05
CA TYR A 624 4.39 -11.73 -1.00
C TYR A 624 2.86 -11.80 -0.96
N LEU A 625 2.21 -11.21 -1.97
CA LEU A 625 0.78 -11.23 -2.17
C LEU A 625 0.37 -12.47 -2.97
N SER A 626 -0.62 -13.19 -2.46
CA SER A 626 -1.27 -14.33 -3.11
C SER A 626 -2.64 -14.56 -2.45
N ALA A 627 -3.50 -15.38 -3.04
CA ALA A 627 -4.76 -15.77 -2.41
C ALA A 627 -4.57 -16.45 -1.03
N ALA A 628 -3.42 -17.08 -0.78
CA ALA A 628 -3.10 -17.76 0.47
C ALA A 628 -2.59 -16.82 1.57
N THR A 629 -1.98 -15.70 1.18
CA THR A 629 -1.39 -14.72 2.10
C THR A 629 -2.25 -13.48 2.30
N GLU A 630 -3.22 -13.24 1.41
CA GLU A 630 -4.14 -12.11 1.54
C GLU A 630 -5.04 -12.23 2.77
N ASN A 631 -5.40 -11.07 3.34
CA ASN A 631 -6.26 -10.97 4.49
C ASN A 631 -7.66 -11.54 4.18
N PRO A 632 -8.14 -12.56 4.93
CA PRO A 632 -9.45 -13.15 4.73
C PRO A 632 -10.61 -12.14 4.80
N ASP A 633 -10.49 -11.08 5.61
CA ASP A 633 -11.51 -10.03 5.69
C ASP A 633 -11.57 -9.16 4.45
N ARG A 634 -10.43 -8.96 3.76
CA ARG A 634 -10.41 -8.30 2.44
C ARG A 634 -11.02 -9.22 1.38
N LEU A 635 -10.81 -10.53 1.44
CA LEU A 635 -11.46 -11.47 0.53
C LEU A 635 -12.99 -11.50 0.69
N ARG A 636 -13.52 -11.16 1.87
CA ARG A 636 -14.96 -10.98 2.11
C ARG A 636 -15.52 -9.72 1.43
N ARG A 637 -14.68 -8.72 1.12
CA ARG A 637 -15.04 -7.49 0.40
C ARG A 637 -14.28 -7.44 -0.92
N PRO A 638 -14.84 -8.00 -2.01
CA PRO A 638 -14.07 -8.26 -3.21
C PRO A 638 -13.36 -6.98 -3.72
N PRO A 639 -12.04 -7.05 -3.98
CA PRO A 639 -11.29 -5.92 -4.51
C PRO A 639 -11.85 -5.50 -5.87
N LEU A 640 -11.68 -4.23 -6.21
CA LEU A 640 -12.05 -3.73 -7.52
C LEU A 640 -11.16 -4.36 -8.60
N ASP A 641 -11.81 -4.86 -9.64
CA ASP A 641 -11.19 -5.47 -10.80
C ASP A 641 -10.58 -4.43 -11.76
N ALA A 642 -10.03 -4.88 -12.89
CA ALA A 642 -9.43 -4.00 -13.89
C ALA A 642 -10.43 -3.04 -14.58
N GLN A 643 -11.74 -3.22 -14.41
CA GLN A 643 -12.79 -2.30 -14.86
C GLN A 643 -13.27 -1.35 -13.74
N GLY A 644 -12.71 -1.44 -12.54
CA GLY A 644 -13.16 -0.69 -11.38
C GLY A 644 -14.50 -1.17 -10.82
N LYS A 645 -14.89 -2.42 -11.10
CA LYS A 645 -16.09 -3.05 -10.52
C LYS A 645 -15.70 -3.99 -9.39
N PRO A 646 -16.55 -4.21 -8.38
CA PRO A 646 -16.31 -5.26 -7.38
C PRO A 646 -16.04 -6.60 -8.07
N GLY A 647 -14.84 -7.14 -7.89
CA GLY A 647 -14.37 -8.33 -8.60
C GLY A 647 -14.91 -9.64 -8.03
N LYS A 648 -14.48 -10.77 -8.61
CA LYS A 648 -14.81 -12.12 -8.13
C LYS A 648 -13.79 -12.67 -7.10
N GLY A 649 -13.04 -11.80 -6.44
CA GLY A 649 -12.03 -12.21 -5.44
C GLY A 649 -10.71 -12.72 -6.03
N PHE A 650 -10.38 -12.37 -7.28
CA PHE A 650 -9.05 -12.68 -7.84
C PHE A 650 -7.96 -11.92 -7.08
N VAL A 651 -6.94 -12.65 -6.62
CA VAL A 651 -5.72 -12.09 -6.02
C VAL A 651 -4.53 -12.50 -6.87
N PRO A 652 -3.76 -11.55 -7.40
CA PRO A 652 -2.56 -11.88 -8.18
C PRO A 652 -1.45 -12.43 -7.29
N GLU A 653 -0.60 -13.28 -7.86
CA GLU A 653 0.64 -13.71 -7.23
C GLU A 653 1.78 -12.75 -7.60
N LEU A 654 2.25 -11.96 -6.64
CA LEU A 654 3.42 -11.12 -6.82
C LEU A 654 4.08 -10.72 -5.50
N ARG A 655 5.35 -10.33 -5.57
CA ARG A 655 6.03 -9.63 -4.48
C ARG A 655 5.83 -8.12 -4.64
N PHE A 656 5.60 -7.44 -3.52
CA PHE A 656 5.43 -6.00 -3.43
C PHE A 656 6.52 -5.42 -2.50
N SER A 657 7.60 -4.94 -3.11
CA SER A 657 8.79 -4.42 -2.43
C SER A 657 9.33 -3.24 -3.24
N LEU A 658 8.67 -2.09 -3.07
CA LEU A 658 8.93 -0.85 -3.82
C LEU A 658 8.58 0.41 -2.99
N PRO A 659 9.26 1.54 -3.26
CA PRO A 659 9.05 2.79 -2.52
C PRO A 659 7.73 3.49 -2.85
N GLU A 660 7.11 3.24 -4.01
CA GLU A 660 5.85 3.85 -4.41
C GLU A 660 4.62 3.07 -3.90
N SER A 661 4.82 2.04 -3.07
CA SER A 661 3.71 1.24 -2.52
C SER A 661 2.55 2.05 -1.94
N PRO A 662 2.75 3.21 -1.26
CA PRO A 662 1.65 4.03 -0.75
C PRO A 662 0.81 4.71 -1.85
N CYS A 663 1.26 4.68 -3.10
CA CYS A 663 0.56 5.27 -4.25
C CYS A 663 -0.30 4.27 -5.03
N PHE A 664 -0.32 3.00 -4.62
CA PHE A 664 -1.16 1.96 -5.20
C PHE A 664 -2.46 1.77 -4.41
N GLY A 665 -3.50 1.30 -5.08
CA GLY A 665 -4.81 1.04 -4.49
C GLY A 665 -4.92 -0.26 -3.68
N ILE A 666 -3.81 -0.92 -3.35
CA ILE A 666 -3.80 -2.25 -2.73
C ILE A 666 -4.19 -2.25 -1.25
N LYS A 667 -4.19 -1.08 -0.62
CA LYS A 667 -4.72 -0.83 0.73
C LYS A 667 -5.65 0.37 0.70
N THR A 668 -6.50 0.53 1.70
CA THR A 668 -7.46 1.63 1.76
C THR A 668 -6.80 2.99 2.00
N GLU A 669 -5.74 3.03 2.82
CA GLU A 669 -5.02 4.24 3.22
C GLU A 669 -3.85 4.54 2.28
N PHE A 670 -4.16 4.84 1.01
CA PHE A 670 -3.14 5.21 0.02
C PHE A 670 -2.96 6.74 -0.06
N MET A 671 -1.71 7.20 -0.19
CA MET A 671 -1.33 8.62 -0.10
C MET A 671 -1.72 9.44 -1.32
N ILE A 672 -1.84 8.82 -2.50
CA ILE A 672 -2.02 9.55 -3.77
C ILE A 672 -3.31 10.39 -3.81
N ARG A 673 -4.31 10.06 -2.97
CA ARG A 673 -5.55 10.83 -2.86
C ARG A 673 -5.30 12.24 -2.37
N ASP A 674 -4.27 12.46 -1.55
CA ASP A 674 -3.88 13.79 -1.07
C ASP A 674 -3.04 14.54 -2.11
N MET A 675 -2.43 13.82 -3.05
CA MET A 675 -1.46 14.34 -4.02
C MET A 675 -2.04 14.64 -5.40
N GLN A 676 -3.16 14.02 -5.77
CA GLN A 676 -3.80 14.19 -7.07
C GLN A 676 -4.44 15.59 -7.22
N PRO A 677 -4.48 16.16 -8.43
CA PRO A 677 -4.91 17.54 -8.64
C PRO A 677 -6.44 17.74 -8.66
N PHE A 678 -7.23 16.71 -8.37
CA PHE A 678 -8.70 16.75 -8.41
C PHE A 678 -9.28 15.72 -7.42
N PRO A 679 -10.52 15.91 -6.96
CA PRO A 679 -11.18 14.95 -6.09
C PRO A 679 -11.42 13.61 -6.80
N GLY A 680 -11.29 12.54 -6.02
CA GLY A 680 -11.77 11.20 -6.37
C GLY A 680 -13.01 10.83 -5.56
N PRO A 681 -13.25 9.54 -5.27
CA PRO A 681 -14.27 9.11 -4.30
C PRO A 681 -14.09 9.72 -2.91
N TRP A 682 -12.89 10.20 -2.58
CA TRP A 682 -12.57 10.93 -1.35
C TRP A 682 -12.60 12.43 -1.64
N ALA A 683 -13.79 13.03 -1.60
CA ALA A 683 -14.02 14.38 -2.12
C ALA A 683 -13.13 15.47 -1.49
N HIS A 684 -12.80 15.33 -0.20
CA HIS A 684 -11.96 16.28 0.54
C HIS A 684 -10.45 16.03 0.41
N HIS A 685 -10.07 14.93 -0.24
CA HIS A 685 -8.67 14.56 -0.45
C HIS A 685 -8.27 14.87 -1.89
N HIS A 686 -7.48 15.93 -2.05
CA HIS A 686 -6.75 16.27 -3.27
C HIS A 686 -5.75 17.40 -2.98
N ARG A 687 -4.74 17.57 -3.85
CA ARG A 687 -3.63 18.54 -3.71
C ARG A 687 -4.09 19.98 -3.49
N PHE A 688 -5.22 20.34 -4.08
CA PHE A 688 -5.79 21.69 -4.03
C PHE A 688 -6.91 21.85 -3.00
N SER A 689 -7.10 20.88 -2.10
CA SER A 689 -8.08 21.00 -1.02
C SER A 689 -7.64 22.08 -0.02
N HIS A 690 -8.60 22.90 0.43
CA HIS A 690 -8.36 24.00 1.36
C HIS A 690 -9.64 24.32 2.18
N PRO A 691 -9.53 24.89 3.39
CA PRO A 691 -10.69 25.19 4.26
C PRO A 691 -11.43 26.49 3.86
N GLY A 692 -11.54 26.76 2.55
CA GLY A 692 -12.09 28.02 2.03
C GLY A 692 -11.12 29.20 2.04
N THR A 693 -9.82 29.01 2.28
CA THR A 693 -8.81 30.09 2.31
C THR A 693 -8.14 30.36 0.95
N GLY A 694 -8.34 29.49 -0.04
CA GLY A 694 -7.60 29.54 -1.31
C GLY A 694 -6.13 29.17 -1.19
N LYS A 695 -5.70 28.66 -0.04
CA LYS A 695 -4.33 28.18 0.21
C LYS A 695 -4.38 26.66 0.36
N PRO A 696 -3.95 25.89 -0.66
CA PRO A 696 -3.87 24.45 -0.58
C PRO A 696 -2.98 23.99 0.56
N ALA A 697 -3.32 22.85 1.14
CA ALA A 697 -2.44 22.18 2.09
C ALA A 697 -1.12 21.77 1.42
N LEU A 698 0.00 22.10 2.06
CA LEU A 698 1.28 21.47 1.74
C LEU A 698 1.29 20.04 2.27
N LEU A 699 1.87 19.12 1.51
CA LEU A 699 1.97 17.72 1.89
C LEU A 699 3.44 17.30 2.03
N TRP A 700 3.78 16.87 3.24
CA TRP A 700 5.10 16.35 3.56
C TRP A 700 5.06 14.86 3.84
N GLU A 701 6.17 14.20 3.58
CA GLU A 701 6.43 12.88 4.16
C GLU A 701 7.67 13.02 5.04
N THR A 702 7.41 13.20 6.35
CA THR A 702 8.43 13.57 7.34
C THR A 702 9.24 12.38 7.84
N GLU A 703 8.84 11.16 7.44
CA GLU A 703 9.65 9.95 7.54
C GLU A 703 9.38 9.02 6.35
N PHE A 704 10.32 9.01 5.41
CA PHE A 704 10.34 8.10 4.28
C PHE A 704 11.46 7.08 4.44
N ASN A 705 11.14 5.79 4.28
CA ASN A 705 12.13 4.72 4.32
C ASN A 705 11.92 3.67 3.23
N THR A 706 13.00 2.91 3.01
CA THR A 706 13.01 1.65 2.28
C THR A 706 13.81 0.67 3.13
N TYR A 707 13.18 0.12 4.17
CA TYR A 707 13.86 -0.66 5.20
C TYR A 707 14.53 -1.91 4.62
N ARG A 708 15.83 -2.09 4.83
CA ARG A 708 16.63 -3.12 4.15
C ARG A 708 16.88 -4.37 4.98
N ARG A 709 16.62 -4.34 6.29
CA ARG A 709 16.88 -5.48 7.19
C ARG A 709 16.14 -6.73 6.75
N PRO A 710 14.86 -6.70 6.30
CA PRO A 710 14.17 -7.90 5.86
C PRO A 710 14.88 -8.60 4.70
N PHE A 711 15.41 -7.85 3.73
CA PHE A 711 16.17 -8.42 2.62
C PHE A 711 17.50 -9.04 3.10
N ALA A 712 18.22 -8.34 3.97
CA ALA A 712 19.48 -8.85 4.49
C ALA A 712 19.29 -10.09 5.41
N GLU A 713 18.20 -10.13 6.20
CA GLU A 713 17.79 -11.33 6.96
C GLU A 713 17.41 -12.48 6.04
N PHE A 714 16.74 -12.19 4.92
CA PHE A 714 16.41 -13.20 3.93
C PHE A 714 17.67 -13.81 3.33
N LEU A 715 18.66 -12.99 2.93
CA LEU A 715 19.95 -13.49 2.43
C LEU A 715 20.68 -14.35 3.46
N GLU A 716 20.63 -13.95 4.73
CA GLU A 716 21.22 -14.69 5.84
C GLU A 716 20.52 -16.04 6.08
N LYS A 717 19.20 -16.03 6.27
CA LYS A 717 18.43 -17.23 6.63
C LYS A 717 18.28 -18.21 5.47
N ALA A 718 18.05 -17.72 4.25
CA ALA A 718 17.78 -18.57 3.09
C ALA A 718 19.06 -19.06 2.40
N TYR A 719 20.17 -18.32 2.50
CA TYR A 719 21.39 -18.61 1.75
C TYR A 719 22.68 -18.62 2.59
N GLY A 720 22.58 -18.44 3.92
CA GLY A 720 23.73 -18.47 4.82
C GLY A 720 24.69 -17.28 4.66
N VAL A 721 24.24 -16.18 4.05
CA VAL A 721 25.04 -14.95 3.91
C VAL A 721 25.31 -14.35 5.29
N LYS A 722 26.59 -14.22 5.66
CA LYS A 722 26.97 -13.60 6.93
C LYS A 722 26.79 -12.09 6.86
N ARG A 723 26.25 -11.48 7.93
CA ARG A 723 26.11 -10.02 8.04
C ARG A 723 27.42 -9.24 7.90
N GLY A 724 28.53 -9.85 8.27
CA GLY A 724 29.87 -9.28 8.10
C GLY A 724 30.50 -9.47 6.71
N ASP A 725 29.81 -10.09 5.73
CA ASP A 725 30.36 -10.24 4.37
C ASP A 725 30.49 -8.85 3.71
N PRO A 726 31.69 -8.41 3.32
CA PRO A 726 31.90 -7.08 2.75
C PRO A 726 31.18 -6.87 1.40
N ARG A 727 30.75 -7.95 0.73
CA ARG A 727 29.99 -7.89 -0.54
C ARG A 727 28.50 -7.59 -0.33
N LEU A 728 27.97 -7.80 0.89
CA LEU A 728 26.57 -7.52 1.20
C LEU A 728 26.25 -6.02 1.10
N GLN A 729 27.13 -5.17 1.64
CA GLN A 729 26.90 -3.72 1.69
C GLN A 729 26.75 -3.07 0.30
N PRO A 730 27.61 -3.37 -0.70
CA PRO A 730 27.39 -2.92 -2.08
C PRO A 730 26.01 -3.24 -2.64
N VAL A 731 25.46 -4.43 -2.36
CA VAL A 731 24.11 -4.81 -2.83
C VAL A 731 23.03 -3.97 -2.16
N LEU A 732 23.07 -3.84 -0.83
CA LEU A 732 22.09 -3.05 -0.08
C LEU A 732 22.11 -1.59 -0.51
N GLN A 733 23.31 -1.02 -0.72
CA GLN A 733 23.50 0.35 -1.18
C GLN A 733 23.02 0.57 -2.62
N ALA A 734 23.25 -0.40 -3.53
CA ALA A 734 22.76 -0.31 -4.91
C ALA A 734 21.23 -0.31 -4.98
N VAL A 735 20.56 -1.21 -4.24
CA VAL A 735 19.08 -1.23 -4.18
C VAL A 735 18.54 0.04 -3.50
N ALA A 736 19.20 0.52 -2.45
CA ALA A 736 18.83 1.78 -1.80
C ALA A 736 18.95 3.00 -2.72
N ALA A 737 19.98 3.04 -3.57
CA ALA A 737 20.14 4.10 -4.56
C ALA A 737 19.00 4.09 -5.59
N LYS A 738 18.62 2.91 -6.10
CA LYS A 738 17.42 2.76 -6.97
C LYS A 738 16.16 3.28 -6.28
N ALA A 739 15.93 2.87 -5.03
CA ALA A 739 14.77 3.29 -4.25
C ALA A 739 14.76 4.81 -4.01
N LEU A 740 15.91 5.42 -3.69
CA LEU A 740 16.02 6.86 -3.42
C LEU A 740 15.73 7.69 -4.68
N VAL A 741 16.30 7.32 -5.84
CA VAL A 741 16.07 8.02 -7.11
C VAL A 741 14.60 7.92 -7.52
N ARG A 742 14.01 6.73 -7.42
CA ARG A 742 12.57 6.51 -7.63
C ARG A 742 11.74 7.44 -6.75
N SER A 743 12.05 7.48 -5.46
CA SER A 743 11.28 8.25 -4.47
C SER A 743 11.35 9.75 -4.72
N PHE A 744 12.54 10.33 -4.84
CA PHE A 744 12.64 11.79 -5.07
C PHE A 744 11.97 12.23 -6.36
N VAL A 745 12.13 11.50 -7.46
CA VAL A 745 11.56 11.89 -8.75
C VAL A 745 10.05 11.66 -8.77
N PHE A 746 9.58 10.50 -8.30
CA PHE A 746 8.16 10.15 -8.32
C PHE A 746 7.35 11.02 -7.36
N TYR A 747 7.76 11.15 -6.09
CA TYR A 747 7.00 11.92 -5.11
C TYR A 747 7.05 13.43 -5.39
N CYS A 748 8.18 13.97 -5.88
CA CYS A 748 8.23 15.36 -6.34
C CYS A 748 7.25 15.61 -7.49
N HIS A 749 7.16 14.67 -8.45
CA HIS A 749 6.23 14.79 -9.58
C HIS A 749 4.78 14.63 -9.13
N LYS A 750 4.50 13.71 -8.21
CA LYS A 750 3.13 13.41 -7.79
C LYS A 750 2.54 14.43 -6.84
N GLY A 751 3.34 15.25 -6.18
CA GLY A 751 2.85 16.43 -5.47
C GLY A 751 3.30 16.55 -4.02
N ILE A 752 4.23 15.71 -3.55
CA ILE A 752 4.90 15.94 -2.26
C ILE A 752 5.74 17.21 -2.36
N ASP A 753 5.76 18.00 -1.29
CA ASP A 753 6.58 19.21 -1.19
C ASP A 753 7.98 18.92 -0.67
N THR A 754 8.11 18.14 0.41
CA THR A 754 9.41 17.69 0.95
C THR A 754 9.32 16.25 1.46
N LEU A 755 10.35 15.46 1.15
CA LEU A 755 10.49 14.04 1.48
C LEU A 755 11.70 13.86 2.40
N PHE A 756 11.47 13.50 3.65
CA PHE A 756 12.51 13.33 4.67
C PHE A 756 12.94 11.87 4.76
N VAL A 757 14.10 11.55 4.20
CA VAL A 757 14.67 10.19 4.30
C VAL A 757 15.00 9.88 5.76
N PHE A 758 14.67 8.66 6.20
CA PHE A 758 14.54 8.29 7.60
C PHE A 758 15.74 8.56 8.51
N ALA A 759 16.98 8.49 8.04
CA ALA A 759 18.15 8.79 8.87
C ALA A 759 19.42 9.09 8.06
N VAL A 760 20.22 10.02 8.57
CA VAL A 760 21.61 10.22 8.13
C VAL A 760 22.45 8.98 8.44
N ARG A 761 22.42 8.53 9.70
CA ARG A 761 23.13 7.35 10.23
C ARG A 761 22.23 6.54 11.16
N ASN A 762 22.22 5.23 10.95
CA ASN A 762 21.49 4.19 11.68
C ASN A 762 22.23 2.84 11.44
N GLY A 763 21.57 1.68 11.47
CA GLY A 763 22.14 0.41 11.01
C GLY A 763 22.45 0.43 9.50
N GLU A 764 23.60 -0.12 9.08
CA GLU A 764 24.00 -0.17 7.66
C GLU A 764 22.99 -0.96 6.81
N ASP A 765 22.51 -2.07 7.34
CA ASP A 765 21.46 -2.91 6.76
C ASP A 765 20.04 -2.39 7.05
N GLU A 766 19.90 -1.21 7.64
CA GLU A 766 18.61 -0.62 8.02
C GLU A 766 18.29 0.62 7.18
N PHE A 767 18.32 1.80 7.81
CA PHE A 767 17.79 3.05 7.28
C PHE A 767 18.87 4.06 6.85
N SER A 768 20.15 3.78 7.12
CA SER A 768 21.24 4.73 6.86
C SER A 768 21.30 5.15 5.40
N ILE A 769 21.29 6.47 5.13
CA ILE A 769 21.62 7.00 3.80
C ILE A 769 23.14 7.08 3.57
N LEU A 770 23.93 7.30 4.63
CA LEU A 770 25.39 7.27 4.58
C LEU A 770 25.91 5.94 5.16
N PRO A 771 26.78 5.21 4.44
CA PRO A 771 27.36 3.97 4.95
C PRO A 771 28.41 4.23 6.05
N GLU A 772 28.71 3.25 6.91
CA GLU A 772 29.75 3.39 7.95
C GLU A 772 31.14 3.63 7.33
N ALA A 773 31.34 3.19 6.08
CA ALA A 773 32.54 3.49 5.31
C ALA A 773 32.81 5.00 5.17
N TYR A 774 31.77 5.84 5.07
CA TYR A 774 31.90 7.30 5.05
C TYR A 774 32.46 7.81 6.38
N PHE A 775 31.84 7.44 7.51
CA PHE A 775 32.25 7.89 8.84
C PHE A 775 33.67 7.42 9.19
N ARG A 776 34.01 6.18 8.84
CA ARG A 776 35.39 5.67 8.97
C ARG A 776 36.38 6.46 8.11
N ALA A 777 36.05 6.75 6.84
CA ALA A 777 36.91 7.53 5.96
C ALA A 777 37.10 8.96 6.51
N LEU A 778 36.03 9.57 7.03
CA LEU A 778 36.05 10.89 7.63
C LEU A 778 36.96 10.93 8.86
N ALA A 779 36.82 9.98 9.78
CA ALA A 779 37.67 9.87 10.97
C ALA A 779 39.16 9.67 10.60
N ARG A 780 39.47 8.78 9.64
CA ARG A 780 40.85 8.57 9.13
C ARG A 780 41.45 9.84 8.52
N ASN A 781 40.64 10.67 7.89
CA ASN A 781 41.03 11.92 7.26
C ASN A 781 40.93 13.14 8.19
N ARG A 782 40.98 12.92 9.51
CA ARG A 782 40.91 13.98 10.54
C ARG A 782 39.69 14.89 10.35
N TYR A 783 38.57 14.29 9.97
CA TYR A 783 37.28 14.93 9.71
C TYR A 783 37.28 15.97 8.58
N GLN A 784 38.23 15.90 7.65
CA GLN A 784 38.25 16.73 6.46
C GLN A 784 37.43 16.08 5.35
N LEU A 785 36.47 16.81 4.78
CA LEU A 785 35.69 16.38 3.62
C LEU A 785 36.53 16.52 2.33
N ASN A 786 37.44 15.59 2.10
CA ASN A 786 38.26 15.48 0.88
C ASN A 786 37.64 14.50 -0.14
N ASP A 787 38.32 14.28 -1.27
CA ASP A 787 37.80 13.42 -2.35
C ASP A 787 37.67 11.94 -1.95
N GLU A 788 38.52 11.43 -1.06
CA GLU A 788 38.38 10.05 -0.54
C GLU A 788 37.08 9.94 0.25
N VAL A 789 36.83 10.88 1.16
CA VAL A 789 35.63 10.90 1.99
C VAL A 789 34.37 11.09 1.14
N ARG A 790 34.39 11.97 0.12
CA ARG A 790 33.27 12.12 -0.82
C ARG A 790 32.96 10.83 -1.57
N ARG A 791 33.98 10.11 -2.05
CA ARG A 791 33.78 8.80 -2.70
C ARG A 791 33.20 7.74 -1.77
N ALA A 792 33.47 7.84 -0.46
CA ALA A 792 32.94 6.92 0.54
C ALA A 792 31.47 7.19 0.92
N ALA A 793 30.87 8.29 0.47
CA ALA A 793 29.46 8.64 0.76
C ALA A 793 28.43 7.67 0.13
N GLY A 794 28.85 6.85 -0.82
CA GLY A 794 28.03 5.79 -1.41
C GLY A 794 27.12 6.26 -2.56
N PRO A 795 26.47 5.30 -3.26
CA PRO A 795 25.70 5.55 -4.47
C PRO A 795 24.41 6.34 -4.23
N GLN A 796 23.84 6.29 -3.01
CA GLN A 796 22.66 7.08 -2.65
C GLN A 796 22.93 8.59 -2.76
N ILE A 797 24.02 9.07 -2.16
CA ILE A 797 24.41 10.48 -2.20
C ILE A 797 24.87 10.90 -3.61
N ALA A 798 25.60 10.04 -4.32
CA ALA A 798 26.00 10.31 -5.70
C ALA A 798 24.77 10.51 -6.61
N ALA A 799 23.79 9.62 -6.52
CA ALA A 799 22.57 9.72 -7.32
C ALA A 799 21.71 10.95 -6.93
N ALA A 800 21.62 11.30 -5.64
CA ALA A 800 20.95 12.51 -5.19
C ALA A 800 21.61 13.78 -5.77
N SER A 801 22.94 13.85 -5.75
CA SER A 801 23.72 14.94 -6.34
C SER A 801 23.49 15.05 -7.85
N ASN A 802 23.49 13.91 -8.55
CA ASN A 802 23.24 13.82 -9.99
C ASN A 802 21.83 14.30 -10.39
N LEU A 803 20.81 14.01 -9.57
CA LEU A 803 19.46 14.53 -9.78
C LEU A 803 19.39 16.04 -9.53
N ASN A 804 20.02 16.53 -8.46
CA ASN A 804 20.07 17.95 -8.16
C ASN A 804 20.79 18.75 -9.26
N ARG A 805 21.87 18.20 -9.83
CA ARG A 805 22.57 18.80 -10.98
C ARG A 805 21.69 18.93 -12.23
N LEU A 806 20.78 17.97 -12.45
CA LEU A 806 19.86 17.99 -13.58
C LEU A 806 18.66 18.92 -13.35
N LEU A 807 18.01 18.82 -12.19
CA LEU A 807 16.70 19.43 -11.94
C LEU A 807 16.76 20.63 -10.99
N GLY A 808 17.63 20.59 -9.97
CA GLY A 808 17.63 21.54 -8.86
C GLY A 808 18.17 22.93 -9.21
N GLY A 809 18.89 23.07 -10.33
CA GLY A 809 19.41 24.35 -10.82
C GLY A 809 18.56 25.00 -11.93
N ALA A 810 17.40 24.44 -12.26
CA ALA A 810 16.55 24.98 -13.31
C ALA A 810 15.90 26.31 -12.90
N GLU A 811 15.59 27.15 -13.89
CA GLU A 811 14.93 28.44 -13.68
C GLU A 811 13.53 28.23 -13.05
N PRO A 812 13.11 29.11 -12.12
CA PRO A 812 11.73 29.16 -11.67
C PRO A 812 10.79 29.46 -12.85
N LEU A 813 9.77 28.62 -13.05
CA LEU A 813 8.69 28.89 -13.99
C LEU A 813 7.37 28.98 -13.21
N GLU A 814 6.65 30.07 -13.40
CA GLU A 814 5.34 30.29 -12.75
C GLU A 814 4.22 29.47 -13.40
N SER A 815 4.39 29.14 -14.69
CA SER A 815 3.55 28.18 -15.40
C SER A 815 4.39 27.27 -16.27
N THR A 816 3.84 26.12 -16.60
CA THR A 816 4.45 25.13 -17.48
C THR A 816 3.55 24.84 -18.67
N ARG A 817 4.16 24.37 -19.75
CA ARG A 817 3.44 23.83 -20.89
C ARG A 817 3.29 22.33 -20.70
N ARG A 818 2.09 21.91 -20.33
CA ARG A 818 1.77 20.51 -20.02
C ARG A 818 2.03 19.59 -21.22
N LEU A 819 2.91 18.62 -21.06
CA LEU A 819 3.08 17.53 -22.01
C LEU A 819 1.95 16.50 -21.86
N THR A 820 1.69 15.75 -22.92
CA THR A 820 0.72 14.63 -22.92
C THR A 820 1.38 13.38 -23.48
N VAL A 821 0.97 12.20 -23.02
CA VAL A 821 1.35 10.94 -23.67
C VAL A 821 0.25 10.54 -24.64
N ARG A 822 0.53 10.65 -25.95
CA ARG A 822 -0.41 10.27 -27.02
C ARG A 822 -0.39 8.78 -27.31
N LYS A 823 0.77 8.14 -27.11
CA LYS A 823 0.99 6.72 -27.42
C LYS A 823 2.13 6.14 -26.60
N LEU A 824 1.98 4.89 -26.17
CA LEU A 824 3.04 4.10 -25.55
C LEU A 824 3.02 2.67 -26.12
N VAL A 825 4.11 2.27 -26.76
CA VAL A 825 4.27 0.92 -27.31
C VAL A 825 5.42 0.22 -26.58
N GLU A 826 5.17 -0.98 -26.06
CA GLU A 826 6.17 -1.84 -25.45
C GLU A 826 6.62 -2.91 -26.43
N HIS A 827 7.93 -3.06 -26.63
CA HIS A 827 8.50 -4.09 -27.51
C HIS A 827 8.82 -5.35 -26.72
N ARG A 828 8.45 -6.54 -27.20
CA ARG A 828 8.60 -7.81 -26.47
C ARG A 828 8.07 -7.72 -25.04
N PRO A 829 6.75 -7.53 -24.86
CA PRO A 829 6.18 -7.19 -23.57
C PRO A 829 6.54 -8.17 -22.46
N ARG A 830 6.88 -7.62 -21.29
CA ARG A 830 7.26 -8.40 -20.10
C ARG A 830 6.12 -8.41 -19.08
N LEU A 831 5.84 -9.59 -18.55
CA LEU A 831 4.75 -9.80 -17.61
C LEU A 831 5.10 -9.20 -16.22
N VAL A 832 4.21 -8.40 -15.65
CA VAL A 832 4.30 -7.95 -14.24
C VAL A 832 3.70 -9.01 -13.33
N PHE A 833 2.46 -9.40 -13.61
CA PHE A 833 1.80 -10.54 -12.98
C PHE A 833 0.74 -11.12 -13.92
N ARG A 834 0.44 -12.39 -13.71
CA ARG A 834 -0.55 -13.15 -14.48
C ARG A 834 -1.96 -12.88 -13.97
N GLY A 835 -2.91 -12.68 -14.88
CA GLY A 835 -4.34 -12.64 -14.60
C GLY A 835 -4.99 -14.03 -14.76
N ASP A 836 -6.32 -14.10 -14.59
CA ASP A 836 -7.08 -15.33 -14.81
C ASP A 836 -7.55 -15.51 -16.27
N GLY A 837 -7.13 -14.62 -17.17
CA GLY A 837 -7.50 -14.61 -18.58
C GLY A 837 -8.83 -13.94 -18.89
N THR A 838 -9.52 -13.37 -17.89
CA THR A 838 -10.73 -12.59 -18.08
C THR A 838 -10.43 -11.11 -18.34
N ALA A 839 -11.43 -10.37 -18.83
CA ALA A 839 -11.33 -8.92 -18.90
C ALA A 839 -11.17 -8.30 -17.51
N ALA A 840 -11.82 -8.86 -16.48
CA ALA A 840 -11.79 -8.38 -15.09
C ALA A 840 -10.43 -8.58 -14.42
N ALA A 841 -9.74 -9.68 -14.73
CA ALA A 841 -8.40 -9.94 -14.25
C ALA A 841 -7.47 -10.31 -15.43
N PRO A 842 -7.08 -9.32 -16.27
CA PRO A 842 -6.18 -9.55 -17.39
C PRO A 842 -4.74 -9.72 -16.90
N ASP A 843 -3.87 -10.25 -17.75
CA ASP A 843 -2.43 -10.16 -17.56
C ASP A 843 -2.00 -8.68 -17.53
N ARG A 844 -1.07 -8.35 -16.63
CA ARG A 844 -0.49 -7.01 -16.52
C ARG A 844 0.95 -7.02 -17.03
N PHE A 845 1.35 -6.00 -17.79
CA PHE A 845 2.66 -5.91 -18.42
C PHE A 845 3.39 -4.61 -18.04
N HIS A 846 4.68 -4.49 -18.35
CA HIS A 846 5.47 -3.32 -17.95
C HIS A 846 4.90 -2.00 -18.49
N ARG A 847 4.20 -1.99 -19.65
CA ARG A 847 3.50 -0.79 -20.15
C ARG A 847 2.40 -0.28 -19.22
N ASP A 848 1.79 -1.15 -18.42
CA ASP A 848 0.72 -0.78 -17.49
C ASP A 848 1.28 -0.10 -16.22
N ASP A 849 2.56 -0.33 -15.92
CA ASP A 849 3.33 0.23 -14.81
C ASP A 849 4.48 1.15 -15.30
N PHE A 850 4.37 1.71 -16.52
CA PHE A 850 5.34 2.67 -17.06
C PHE A 850 5.09 4.07 -16.48
N ALA A 851 6.12 4.69 -15.92
CA ALA A 851 6.09 6.08 -15.45
C ALA A 851 6.67 7.03 -16.50
N CYS A 852 5.96 8.14 -16.71
CA CYS A 852 6.37 9.31 -17.50
C CYS A 852 6.11 10.55 -16.63
N LEU A 853 7.18 11.24 -16.25
CA LEU A 853 7.21 12.28 -15.23
C LEU A 853 7.94 13.52 -15.78
N PRO A 854 7.26 14.36 -16.58
CA PRO A 854 7.90 15.50 -17.22
C PRO A 854 8.16 16.66 -16.24
N PHE A 855 9.40 17.14 -16.27
CA PHE A 855 9.81 18.41 -15.67
C PHE A 855 10.23 19.38 -16.77
N GLN A 856 9.72 20.60 -16.72
CA GLN A 856 10.12 21.66 -17.64
C GLN A 856 11.29 22.45 -17.03
N LEU A 857 12.40 22.50 -17.76
CA LEU A 857 13.64 23.16 -17.33
C LEU A 857 13.61 24.66 -17.65
N ASP A 858 13.11 24.99 -18.84
CA ASP A 858 12.97 26.35 -19.37
C ASP A 858 11.90 26.38 -20.48
N ALA A 859 11.77 27.51 -21.18
CA ALA A 859 10.77 27.68 -22.24
C ALA A 859 10.91 26.75 -23.45
N SER A 860 12.08 26.14 -23.68
CA SER A 860 12.38 25.25 -24.81
C SER A 860 12.89 23.87 -24.39
N SER A 861 13.00 23.58 -23.09
CA SER A 861 13.69 22.37 -22.62
C SER A 861 12.90 21.62 -21.55
N TYR A 862 12.94 20.29 -21.63
CA TYR A 862 12.31 19.36 -20.68
C TYR A 862 13.31 18.29 -20.25
N ALA A 863 13.17 17.83 -19.01
CA ALA A 863 13.71 16.58 -18.53
C ALA A 863 12.53 15.66 -18.18
N VAL A 864 12.28 14.64 -19.00
CA VAL A 864 11.17 13.69 -18.81
C VAL A 864 11.68 12.46 -18.12
N GLY A 865 11.39 12.30 -16.83
CA GLY A 865 11.70 11.08 -16.08
C GLY A 865 10.88 9.92 -16.61
N PHE A 866 11.52 8.79 -16.94
CA PHE A 866 10.85 7.59 -17.41
C PHE A 866 11.50 6.32 -16.85
N TYR A 867 10.67 5.35 -16.46
CA TYR A 867 11.08 4.04 -15.95
C TYR A 867 9.88 3.10 -15.83
N VAL A 868 10.12 1.80 -15.61
CA VAL A 868 9.08 0.86 -15.18
C VAL A 868 9.02 0.86 -13.66
N VAL A 869 7.85 1.15 -13.09
CA VAL A 869 7.58 1.06 -11.65
C VAL A 869 7.47 -0.42 -11.27
N THR A 870 8.60 -1.12 -11.24
CA THR A 870 8.62 -2.54 -10.86
C THR A 870 8.11 -2.71 -9.44
N ARG A 871 7.26 -3.71 -9.25
CA ARG A 871 6.65 -4.05 -7.96
C ARG A 871 7.60 -4.83 -7.04
N ASP A 872 8.71 -5.33 -7.57
CA ASP A 872 9.75 -6.00 -6.79
C ASP A 872 11.13 -5.44 -7.17
N LEU A 873 11.68 -4.55 -6.33
CA LEU A 873 13.04 -4.03 -6.51
C LEU A 873 14.14 -5.09 -6.28
N LEU A 874 13.77 -6.24 -5.70
CA LEU A 874 14.64 -7.35 -5.32
C LEU A 874 14.53 -8.52 -6.32
N HIS A 875 13.81 -8.31 -7.43
CA HIS A 875 13.70 -9.31 -8.48
C HIS A 875 15.09 -9.63 -9.04
N GLY A 876 15.47 -10.91 -8.97
CA GLY A 876 16.75 -11.40 -9.47
C GLY A 876 16.74 -11.56 -10.99
N TRP A 877 16.79 -10.44 -11.71
CA TRP A 877 16.74 -10.38 -13.17
C TRP A 877 17.82 -11.20 -13.89
N ASN A 878 18.98 -11.38 -13.26
CA ASN A 878 20.06 -12.23 -13.77
C ASN A 878 20.42 -13.30 -12.72
N PRO A 879 19.62 -14.37 -12.61
CA PRO A 879 19.77 -15.35 -11.55
C PRO A 879 21.06 -16.18 -11.65
N GLN A 880 21.81 -16.06 -12.75
CA GLN A 880 23.11 -16.72 -12.95
C GLN A 880 24.26 -15.99 -12.24
N LEU A 881 24.08 -14.73 -11.83
CA LEU A 881 25.08 -14.00 -11.04
C LEU A 881 25.01 -14.36 -9.55
N ASP A 882 26.12 -14.13 -8.83
CA ASP A 882 26.21 -14.32 -7.38
C ASP A 882 25.13 -13.51 -6.64
N LEU A 883 24.61 -14.04 -5.53
CA LEU A 883 23.56 -13.38 -4.73
C LEU A 883 23.99 -12.01 -4.19
N LEU A 884 25.30 -11.83 -3.98
CA LEU A 884 25.94 -10.60 -3.51
C LEU A 884 26.55 -9.77 -4.65
N ASP A 885 26.16 -10.03 -5.90
CA ASP A 885 26.44 -9.16 -7.04
C ASP A 885 25.26 -8.19 -7.25
N PRO A 886 25.44 -6.86 -7.13
CA PRO A 886 24.38 -5.89 -7.37
C PRO A 886 23.69 -6.04 -8.73
N ARG A 887 24.44 -6.47 -9.76
CA ARG A 887 23.95 -6.62 -11.15
C ARG A 887 22.92 -7.74 -11.28
N ARG A 888 22.82 -8.64 -10.30
CA ARG A 888 21.76 -9.66 -10.22
C ARG A 888 20.37 -9.03 -10.22
N TYR A 889 20.24 -7.85 -9.62
CA TYR A 889 18.97 -7.16 -9.35
C TYR A 889 18.73 -5.97 -10.30
N GLU A 890 19.54 -5.80 -11.34
CA GLU A 890 19.38 -4.73 -12.34
C GLU A 890 18.41 -5.19 -13.43
N MET A 891 17.32 -4.44 -13.64
CA MET A 891 16.38 -4.77 -14.73
C MET A 891 17.08 -4.59 -16.08
N PRO A 892 17.11 -5.62 -16.96
CA PRO A 892 17.63 -5.49 -18.31
C PRO A 892 16.76 -4.51 -19.07
N GLU A 893 17.37 -3.68 -19.91
CA GLU A 893 16.67 -2.66 -20.67
C GLU A 893 15.42 -3.22 -21.37
N GLN A 894 14.30 -2.55 -21.14
CA GLN A 894 13.02 -2.81 -21.76
C GLN A 894 12.72 -1.67 -22.72
N ARG A 895 12.50 -1.99 -24.01
CA ARG A 895 12.31 -0.97 -25.03
C ARG A 895 10.85 -0.54 -25.11
N PHE A 896 10.64 0.77 -25.11
CA PHE A 896 9.36 1.40 -25.39
C PHE A 896 9.49 2.43 -26.52
N ASP A 897 8.44 2.64 -27.29
CA ASP A 897 8.30 3.82 -28.14
C ASP A 897 7.24 4.75 -27.50
N LEU A 898 7.67 5.93 -27.07
CA LEU A 898 6.82 6.92 -26.40
C LEU A 898 6.53 8.07 -27.36
N THR A 899 5.25 8.37 -27.58
CA THR A 899 4.82 9.59 -28.30
C THR A 899 4.35 10.64 -27.31
N LEU A 900 5.15 11.69 -27.15
CA LEU A 900 4.81 12.88 -26.40
C LEU A 900 4.10 13.90 -27.32
N GLY A 901 3.10 14.59 -26.79
CA GLY A 901 2.37 15.68 -27.46
C GLY A 901 2.51 17.00 -26.71
N ASN A 902 2.15 18.09 -27.40
CA ASN A 902 2.31 19.48 -26.92
C ASN A 902 3.79 19.88 -26.72
N LEU A 903 4.67 19.34 -27.59
CA LEU A 903 6.03 19.81 -27.77
C LEU A 903 6.38 19.91 -29.26
N ASN A 904 7.31 20.79 -29.61
CA ASN A 904 7.84 20.89 -30.96
C ASN A 904 8.98 19.88 -31.15
N GLY A 905 8.68 18.74 -31.78
CA GLY A 905 9.70 17.74 -32.12
C GLY A 905 10.59 18.14 -33.30
N THR A 906 10.19 19.13 -34.11
CA THR A 906 10.89 19.46 -35.36
C THR A 906 12.23 20.11 -35.06
N GLY A 907 13.33 19.41 -35.36
CA GLY A 907 14.68 19.87 -35.08
C GLY A 907 15.07 19.84 -33.60
N ALA A 908 14.28 19.17 -32.75
CA ALA A 908 14.61 19.00 -31.33
C ALA A 908 15.88 18.14 -31.16
N LYS A 909 16.74 18.54 -30.22
CA LYS A 909 17.91 17.75 -29.79
C LYS A 909 17.51 16.88 -28.60
N LEU A 910 17.89 15.60 -28.67
CA LEU A 910 17.49 14.60 -27.69
C LEU A 910 18.70 13.88 -27.12
N GLU A 911 18.70 13.67 -25.81
CA GLU A 911 19.64 12.79 -25.12
C GLU A 911 18.92 12.10 -23.95
N ILE A 912 19.44 10.95 -23.54
CA ILE A 912 18.97 10.24 -22.35
C ILE A 912 20.05 10.32 -21.30
N TYR A 913 19.70 10.77 -20.10
CA TYR A 913 20.59 10.84 -18.96
C TYR A 913 20.21 9.79 -17.91
N ASP A 914 21.21 9.04 -17.43
CA ASP A 914 21.08 8.07 -16.36
C ASP A 914 21.74 8.64 -15.07
N PRO A 915 20.96 8.95 -14.02
CA PRO A 915 21.48 9.58 -12.80
C PRO A 915 22.23 8.62 -11.88
N ILE A 916 22.04 7.29 -12.02
CA ILE A 916 22.79 6.30 -11.24
C ILE A 916 24.18 6.10 -11.86
N LEU A 917 24.24 6.05 -13.19
CA LEU A 917 25.50 5.86 -13.92
C LEU A 917 26.26 7.17 -14.18
N ASP A 918 25.62 8.31 -14.00
CA ASP A 918 26.10 9.65 -14.38
C ASP A 918 26.53 9.72 -15.85
N ARG A 919 25.66 9.24 -16.75
CA ARG A 919 25.99 9.11 -18.18
C ARG A 919 24.86 9.58 -19.07
N THR A 920 25.23 10.22 -20.18
CA THR A 920 24.32 10.57 -21.26
C THR A 920 24.51 9.66 -22.47
N PHE A 921 23.41 9.38 -23.17
CA PHE A 921 23.37 8.58 -24.38
C PHE A 921 22.55 9.31 -25.45
N PRO A 922 23.03 9.38 -26.71
CA PRO A 922 22.26 10.01 -27.77
C PRO A 922 21.03 9.17 -28.12
N VAL A 923 19.91 9.82 -28.42
CA VAL A 923 18.70 9.15 -28.90
C VAL A 923 18.19 9.86 -30.16
N ARG A 924 17.73 9.09 -31.15
CA ARG A 924 17.12 9.63 -32.36
C ARG A 924 15.61 9.47 -32.30
N PRO A 925 14.83 10.49 -32.70
CA PRO A 925 13.39 10.34 -32.78
C PRO A 925 13.01 9.33 -33.88
N LEU A 926 11.95 8.57 -33.63
CA LEU A 926 11.29 7.74 -34.65
C LEU A 926 10.38 8.58 -35.54
N ALA A 927 9.76 9.61 -34.95
CA ALA A 927 8.92 10.57 -35.66
C ALA A 927 8.94 11.91 -34.90
N ALA A 928 8.78 13.01 -35.64
CA ALA A 928 8.73 14.35 -35.08
C ALA A 928 7.79 15.24 -35.92
N SER A 929 7.02 16.10 -35.25
CA SER A 929 6.18 17.14 -35.87
C SER A 929 6.31 18.44 -35.09
N GLY A 930 5.58 19.48 -35.51
CA GLY A 930 5.52 20.76 -34.78
C GLY A 930 4.82 20.70 -33.42
N ASP A 931 4.23 19.55 -33.04
CA ASP A 931 3.40 19.38 -31.84
C ASP A 931 3.53 18.00 -31.16
N ALA A 932 4.37 17.12 -31.68
CA ALA A 932 4.63 15.80 -31.12
C ALA A 932 6.04 15.30 -31.41
N LEU A 933 6.48 14.34 -30.59
CA LEU A 933 7.75 13.65 -30.69
C LEU A 933 7.56 12.18 -30.30
N THR A 934 8.00 11.26 -31.17
CA THR A 934 8.04 9.82 -30.87
C THR A 934 9.49 9.37 -30.70
N VAL A 935 9.84 8.80 -29.55
CA VAL A 935 11.22 8.47 -29.19
C VAL A 935 11.31 7.02 -28.69
N PRO A 936 12.35 6.25 -29.08
CA PRO A 936 12.60 4.95 -28.50
C PRO A 936 13.33 5.11 -27.17
N LEU A 937 12.83 4.47 -26.12
CA LEU A 937 13.32 4.60 -24.75
C LEU A 937 13.87 3.25 -24.22
N PRO A 938 15.19 3.15 -23.93
CA PRO A 938 15.79 2.06 -23.19
C PRO A 938 15.48 2.22 -21.70
N THR A 939 14.42 1.54 -21.26
CA THR A 939 13.80 1.76 -19.95
C THR A 939 14.31 0.73 -18.94
N VAL A 940 14.62 1.19 -17.72
CA VAL A 940 15.05 0.37 -16.58
C VAL A 940 14.07 0.56 -15.40
N ASP A 941 14.37 -0.01 -14.23
CA ASP A 941 13.49 -0.02 -13.05
C ASP A 941 13.75 1.16 -12.09
N TYR A 942 14.43 2.20 -12.57
CA TYR A 942 14.64 3.49 -11.91
C TYR A 942 14.63 4.64 -12.94
N PRO A 943 14.29 5.88 -12.53
CA PRO A 943 14.21 7.02 -13.44
C PRO A 943 15.48 7.26 -14.27
N ARG A 944 15.35 7.16 -15.60
CA ARG A 944 16.22 7.84 -16.58
C ARG A 944 15.49 9.07 -17.10
N PHE A 945 16.23 10.02 -17.69
CA PHE A 945 15.64 11.27 -18.16
C PHE A 945 15.82 11.44 -19.67
N LEU A 946 14.73 11.55 -20.41
CA LEU A 946 14.77 12.05 -21.76
C LEU A 946 14.87 13.57 -21.69
N ILE A 947 16.03 14.11 -22.04
CA ILE A 947 16.24 15.54 -22.15
C ILE A 947 15.87 15.96 -23.58
N VAL A 948 14.86 16.81 -23.68
CA VAL A 948 14.39 17.38 -24.95
C VAL A 948 14.74 18.85 -24.97
N ARG A 949 15.47 19.29 -26.01
CA ARG A 949 15.70 20.72 -26.29
C ARG A 949 15.08 21.05 -27.63
N GLU A 950 13.97 21.76 -27.60
CA GLU A 950 13.29 22.27 -28.78
C GLU A 950 14.16 23.31 -29.49
N LYS A 951 13.93 23.48 -30.79
CA LYS A 951 14.66 24.48 -31.58
C LYS A 951 14.29 25.92 -31.17
N GLU A 952 13.04 26.11 -30.77
CA GLU A 952 12.44 27.40 -30.44
C GLU A 952 11.62 27.26 -29.16
N ALA A 953 11.45 28.36 -28.43
CA ALA A 953 10.66 28.39 -27.21
C ALA A 953 9.18 28.09 -27.47
N GLY A 954 8.58 27.31 -26.58
CA GLY A 954 7.14 27.08 -26.50
C GLY A 954 6.38 28.20 -25.80
N PRO A 955 5.05 28.27 -25.94
CA PRO A 955 4.24 29.21 -25.16
C PRO A 955 4.30 28.89 -23.67
N LEU A 956 4.41 29.93 -22.86
CA LEU A 956 4.31 29.97 -21.41
C LEU A 956 3.57 31.25 -20.99
N VAL A 957 2.77 31.15 -19.94
CA VAL A 957 2.06 32.27 -19.33
C VAL A 957 2.90 32.76 -18.15
N GLY A 958 3.59 33.90 -18.30
CA GLY A 958 4.37 34.51 -17.23
C GLY A 958 3.59 35.58 -16.46
N ALA A 959 3.90 35.75 -15.18
CA ALA A 959 3.34 36.76 -14.28
C ALA A 959 1.81 36.95 -14.38
N PRO A 960 0.99 35.87 -14.34
CA PRO A 960 -0.45 36.04 -14.33
C PRO A 960 -0.90 36.66 -13.01
N GLU A 961 -1.59 37.79 -13.10
CA GLU A 961 -2.08 38.57 -11.97
C GLU A 961 -3.56 38.90 -12.22
N LEU A 962 -4.41 38.58 -11.25
CA LEU A 962 -5.83 38.94 -11.28
C LEU A 962 -6.07 39.96 -10.18
N LYS A 963 -6.69 41.09 -10.53
CA LYS A 963 -6.99 42.17 -9.58
C LYS A 963 -8.42 42.63 -9.76
N ARG A 964 -9.13 42.84 -8.65
CA ARG A 964 -10.47 43.42 -8.69
C ARG A 964 -10.40 44.90 -9.07
N THR A 965 -11.23 45.33 -10.02
CA THR A 965 -11.33 46.75 -10.45
C THR A 965 -12.67 47.38 -10.10
N GLY A 966 -13.70 46.57 -9.78
CA GLY A 966 -15.02 47.04 -9.38
C GLY A 966 -15.89 45.93 -8.75
N PRO A 967 -17.17 46.21 -8.48
CA PRO A 967 -18.10 45.21 -7.93
C PRO A 967 -18.26 43.98 -8.81
N ASP A 968 -18.41 44.19 -10.12
CA ASP A 968 -18.64 43.17 -11.16
C ASP A 968 -17.55 43.17 -12.25
N SER A 969 -16.33 43.62 -11.91
CA SER A 969 -15.21 43.70 -12.85
C SER A 969 -13.88 43.37 -12.19
N ALA A 970 -13.01 42.73 -12.97
CA ALA A 970 -11.63 42.47 -12.61
C ALA A 970 -10.72 42.66 -13.82
N GLU A 971 -9.47 42.99 -13.56
CA GLU A 971 -8.41 43.09 -14.56
C GLU A 971 -7.50 41.87 -14.44
N LEU A 972 -7.29 41.17 -15.55
CA LEU A 972 -6.30 40.11 -15.68
C LEU A 972 -5.08 40.64 -16.44
N ALA A 973 -3.91 40.57 -15.82
CA ALA A 973 -2.64 40.86 -16.46
C ALA A 973 -1.77 39.60 -16.58
N PHE A 974 -1.03 39.45 -17.69
CA PHE A 974 -0.04 38.38 -17.86
C PHE A 974 0.98 38.74 -18.95
N THR A 975 2.15 38.11 -18.93
CA THR A 975 3.24 38.31 -19.89
C THR A 975 3.52 36.99 -20.64
N PRO A 976 3.17 36.91 -21.93
CA PRO A 976 3.46 35.73 -22.74
C PRO A 976 4.92 35.76 -23.22
N ASN A 977 5.61 34.63 -23.20
CA ASN A 977 6.99 34.53 -23.70
C ASN A 977 7.08 34.44 -25.23
N VAL A 978 5.97 34.17 -25.91
CA VAL A 978 5.85 34.06 -27.37
C VAL A 978 4.65 34.84 -27.87
N SER A 979 4.69 35.28 -29.13
CA SER A 979 3.54 35.90 -29.79
C SER A 979 2.52 34.84 -30.22
N GLY A 980 1.22 35.16 -30.13
CA GLY A 980 0.16 34.21 -30.42
C GLY A 980 -1.24 34.72 -30.09
N GLN A 981 -2.12 33.83 -29.64
CA GLN A 981 -3.45 34.16 -29.16
C GLN A 981 -3.67 33.58 -27.76
N ALA A 982 -4.26 34.36 -26.87
CA ALA A 982 -4.69 33.90 -25.56
C ALA A 982 -6.22 33.84 -25.51
N GLU A 983 -6.76 32.64 -25.29
CA GLU A 983 -8.16 32.40 -24.96
C GLU A 983 -8.31 32.53 -23.44
N ILE A 984 -9.10 33.50 -22.97
CA ILE A 984 -9.34 33.78 -21.56
C ILE A 984 -10.80 33.45 -21.25
N SER A 985 -11.03 32.72 -20.16
CA SER A 985 -12.38 32.40 -19.67
C SER A 985 -12.47 32.63 -18.17
N TRP A 986 -13.65 33.06 -17.71
CA TRP A 986 -13.93 33.22 -16.29
C TRP A 986 -15.34 32.76 -15.93
N GLY A 987 -15.52 32.35 -14.69
CA GLY A 987 -16.81 31.90 -14.18
C GLY A 987 -16.66 31.04 -12.93
N ALA A 988 -17.68 30.25 -12.62
CA ALA A 988 -17.71 29.45 -11.39
C ALA A 988 -16.49 28.52 -11.29
N PHE A 989 -15.80 28.54 -10.16
CA PHE A 989 -14.76 27.57 -9.82
C PHE A 989 -15.42 26.20 -9.50
N PRO A 990 -14.87 25.06 -9.94
CA PRO A 990 -13.55 24.87 -10.57
C PRO A 990 -13.52 24.99 -12.10
N GLU A 991 -14.64 24.91 -12.81
CA GLU A 991 -14.64 24.83 -14.28
C GLU A 991 -14.22 26.14 -14.97
N ARG A 992 -14.37 27.27 -14.27
CA ARG A 992 -14.05 28.65 -14.72
C ARG A 992 -14.87 29.06 -15.95
N ARG A 993 -16.15 28.68 -15.94
CA ARG A 993 -17.11 28.89 -17.04
C ARG A 993 -18.39 29.57 -16.56
N GLY A 994 -19.12 30.18 -17.50
CA GLY A 994 -20.41 30.81 -17.26
C GLY A 994 -20.36 32.28 -16.80
N GLY A 995 -19.17 32.86 -16.62
CA GLY A 995 -18.99 34.30 -16.38
C GLY A 995 -18.70 35.08 -17.66
N GLY A 996 -17.83 34.55 -18.52
CA GLY A 996 -17.51 35.12 -19.82
C GLY A 996 -16.24 34.52 -20.44
N SER A 997 -15.94 34.92 -21.66
CA SER A 997 -14.69 34.55 -22.35
C SER A 997 -14.30 35.60 -23.39
N VAL A 998 -13.00 35.77 -23.61
CA VAL A 998 -12.45 36.67 -24.62
C VAL A 998 -11.17 36.08 -25.22
N THR A 999 -10.93 36.33 -26.51
CA THR A 999 -9.68 35.98 -27.18
C THR A 999 -8.92 37.25 -27.52
N VAL A 1000 -7.64 37.30 -27.14
CA VAL A 1000 -6.78 38.46 -27.39
C VAL A 1000 -5.49 38.03 -28.09
N SER A 1001 -4.99 38.88 -28.99
CA SER A 1001 -3.67 38.70 -29.59
C SER A 1001 -2.58 39.06 -28.58
N THR A 1002 -1.50 38.29 -28.57
CA THR A 1002 -0.37 38.48 -27.66
C THR A 1002 0.93 38.73 -28.42
N GLU A 1003 1.85 39.45 -27.77
CA GLU A 1003 3.18 39.76 -28.30
C GLU A 1003 4.21 39.31 -27.27
N ALA A 1004 5.26 38.62 -27.71
CA ALA A 1004 6.30 38.07 -26.85
C ALA A 1004 6.92 39.15 -25.94
N GLY A 1005 7.03 38.85 -24.64
CA GLY A 1005 7.65 39.71 -23.64
C GLY A 1005 6.83 40.94 -23.24
N ARG A 1006 5.69 41.21 -23.90
CA ARG A 1006 4.86 42.38 -23.62
C ARG A 1006 3.70 42.02 -22.71
N ARG A 1007 3.66 42.63 -21.52
CA ARG A 1007 2.54 42.49 -20.57
C ARG A 1007 1.22 42.84 -21.26
N ARG A 1008 0.24 41.96 -21.14
CA ARG A 1008 -1.13 42.09 -21.65
C ARG A 1008 -2.09 42.22 -20.49
N THR A 1009 -3.04 43.13 -20.64
CA THR A 1009 -4.05 43.47 -19.65
C THR A 1009 -5.41 43.32 -20.31
N VAL A 1010 -6.34 42.65 -19.62
CA VAL A 1010 -7.67 42.33 -20.13
C VAL A 1010 -8.69 42.58 -19.04
N GLU A 1011 -9.67 43.44 -19.35
CA GLU A 1011 -10.83 43.68 -18.47
C GLU A 1011 -11.84 42.53 -18.58
N LEU A 1012 -12.25 42.01 -17.42
CA LEU A 1012 -13.19 40.92 -17.26
C LEU A 1012 -14.52 41.48 -16.77
N ASN A 1013 -15.37 41.93 -17.70
CA ASN A 1013 -16.68 42.47 -17.40
C ASN A 1013 -17.64 41.36 -16.91
N GLY A 1014 -18.46 41.65 -15.89
CA GLY A 1014 -19.35 40.67 -15.26
C GLY A 1014 -18.61 39.65 -14.39
N PHE A 1015 -17.39 39.96 -13.96
CA PHE A 1015 -16.61 39.12 -13.06
C PHE A 1015 -17.17 39.19 -11.63
N ARG A 1016 -17.38 38.03 -11.00
CA ARG A 1016 -17.77 37.93 -9.59
C ARG A 1016 -16.58 37.48 -8.75
N PRO A 1017 -16.42 37.92 -7.50
CA PRO A 1017 -15.25 37.55 -6.67
C PRO A 1017 -15.04 36.04 -6.49
N GLU A 1018 -16.13 35.27 -6.47
CA GLU A 1018 -16.11 33.80 -6.42
C GLU A 1018 -15.74 33.11 -7.74
N TYR A 1019 -15.54 33.86 -8.83
CA TYR A 1019 -15.14 33.30 -10.11
C TYR A 1019 -13.63 33.05 -10.17
N GLY A 1020 -13.28 31.99 -10.89
CA GLY A 1020 -11.92 31.72 -11.30
C GLY A 1020 -11.68 32.10 -12.76
N VAL A 1021 -10.43 32.36 -13.12
CA VAL A 1021 -9.97 32.73 -14.47
C VAL A 1021 -9.04 31.67 -15.04
N ARG A 1022 -9.12 31.40 -16.34
CA ARG A 1022 -8.22 30.52 -17.09
C ARG A 1022 -7.68 31.23 -18.32
N ILE A 1023 -6.38 31.06 -18.57
CA ILE A 1023 -5.67 31.49 -19.77
C ILE A 1023 -5.25 30.24 -20.55
N ALA A 1024 -5.58 30.16 -21.83
CA ALA A 1024 -5.00 29.21 -22.77
C ALA A 1024 -4.24 29.98 -23.86
N LEU A 1025 -2.92 30.09 -23.69
CA LEU A 1025 -2.01 30.74 -24.63
C LEU A 1025 -1.60 29.77 -25.73
N ARG A 1026 -1.92 30.08 -26.99
CA ARG A 1026 -1.59 29.28 -28.16
C ARG A 1026 -0.56 29.98 -29.04
N ALA A 1027 0.43 29.21 -29.47
CA ALA A 1027 1.40 29.59 -30.49
C ALA A 1027 1.55 28.43 -31.48
N GLY A 1028 1.02 28.62 -32.70
CA GLY A 1028 0.90 27.53 -33.67
C GLY A 1028 0.03 26.39 -33.13
N LYS A 1029 0.59 25.17 -33.08
CA LYS A 1029 -0.08 23.96 -32.56
C LYS A 1029 0.18 23.71 -31.07
N LEU A 1030 0.98 24.54 -30.42
CA LEU A 1030 1.38 24.40 -29.02
C LEU A 1030 0.49 25.28 -28.14
N ALA A 1031 0.19 24.81 -26.93
CA ALA A 1031 -0.64 25.56 -25.99
C ALA A 1031 -0.14 25.43 -24.55
N ALA A 1032 -0.05 26.54 -23.82
CA ALA A 1032 0.11 26.57 -22.37
C ALA A 1032 -1.21 27.00 -21.72
N VAL A 1033 -1.61 26.27 -20.67
CA VAL A 1033 -2.86 26.53 -19.94
C VAL A 1033 -2.52 26.87 -18.51
N TRP A 1034 -3.03 28.00 -18.03
CA TRP A 1034 -2.91 28.44 -16.65
C TRP A 1034 -4.29 28.74 -16.04
N PRO A 1035 -4.59 28.21 -14.84
CA PRO A 1035 -3.90 27.09 -14.22
C PRO A 1035 -4.05 25.79 -15.01
N GLN A 1036 -3.11 24.85 -14.81
CA GLN A 1036 -3.06 23.58 -15.54
C GLN A 1036 -4.29 22.69 -15.27
N TRP A 1037 -4.82 22.73 -14.04
CA TRP A 1037 -5.96 21.92 -13.60
C TRP A 1037 -7.15 22.79 -13.22
N ASP A 1038 -8.36 22.24 -13.32
CA ASP A 1038 -9.61 22.95 -12.98
C ASP A 1038 -9.64 23.33 -11.48
N HIS A 1039 -9.29 22.38 -10.60
CA HIS A 1039 -9.32 22.56 -9.15
C HIS A 1039 -8.12 23.31 -8.57
N ASP A 1040 -7.13 23.67 -9.38
CA ASP A 1040 -6.04 24.53 -8.93
C ASP A 1040 -6.62 25.86 -8.47
N VAL A 1041 -6.24 26.36 -7.30
CA VAL A 1041 -6.79 27.59 -6.71
C VAL A 1041 -6.33 28.86 -7.43
N ALA A 1042 -5.26 28.80 -8.25
CA ALA A 1042 -4.69 29.98 -8.88
C ALA A 1042 -5.72 30.70 -9.77
N GLY A 1043 -5.68 32.03 -9.79
CA GLY A 1043 -6.62 32.85 -10.56
C GLY A 1043 -8.05 32.89 -9.99
N VAL A 1044 -8.22 32.70 -8.67
CA VAL A 1044 -9.46 32.93 -7.92
C VAL A 1044 -9.17 34.01 -6.87
N LEU A 1045 -10.02 35.03 -6.76
CA LEU A 1045 -9.81 36.15 -5.81
C LEU A 1045 -10.36 35.86 -4.43
N GLU A 1046 -11.61 35.41 -4.35
CA GLU A 1046 -12.29 35.18 -3.08
C GLU A 1046 -12.86 33.76 -3.07
N PHE A 1047 -12.42 32.97 -2.11
CA PHE A 1047 -13.08 31.72 -1.76
C PHE A 1047 -14.10 32.06 -0.68
N ARG A 1048 -15.40 32.08 -1.03
CA ARG A 1048 -16.42 32.28 0.00
C ARG A 1048 -16.35 31.10 0.97
N GLN A 1049 -15.99 31.38 2.23
CA GLN A 1049 -16.40 30.54 3.35
C GLN A 1049 -17.93 30.56 3.38
N THR A 1050 -18.53 29.55 2.75
CA THR A 1050 -19.87 29.16 3.17
C THR A 1050 -19.67 28.57 4.55
N GLY A 1051 -19.82 29.39 5.60
CA GLY A 1051 -20.10 28.87 6.94
C GLY A 1051 -21.23 27.87 6.75
N GLY A 1052 -20.96 26.61 7.09
CA GLY A 1052 -21.76 25.45 6.70
C GLY A 1052 -23.19 25.52 7.20
N ASN A 1053 -24.02 26.26 6.50
CA ASN A 1053 -25.38 25.85 6.20
C ASN A 1053 -25.31 25.31 4.78
N ILE A 1054 -25.35 23.97 4.69
CA ILE A 1054 -25.67 23.22 3.48
C ILE A 1054 -26.69 24.05 2.70
N ALA A 1055 -26.33 24.48 1.49
CA ALA A 1055 -27.22 25.24 0.64
C ALA A 1055 -28.57 24.50 0.60
N LYS A 1056 -29.65 25.16 1.03
CA LYS A 1056 -30.98 24.56 1.02
C LYS A 1056 -31.23 24.02 -0.40
N PRO A 1057 -31.65 22.75 -0.53
CA PRO A 1057 -31.80 22.13 -1.85
C PRO A 1057 -32.86 22.88 -2.67
N GLU A 1058 -32.56 23.14 -3.94
CA GLU A 1058 -33.47 23.80 -4.88
C GLU A 1058 -34.51 22.79 -5.40
N ARG A 1059 -35.79 23.18 -5.43
CA ARG A 1059 -36.85 22.38 -6.08
C ARG A 1059 -36.66 22.45 -7.60
N THR A 1060 -36.21 21.37 -8.23
CA THR A 1060 -36.02 21.30 -9.70
C THR A 1060 -36.65 20.07 -10.34
N ALA A 1061 -37.68 19.46 -9.75
CA ALA A 1061 -38.45 18.42 -10.43
C ALA A 1061 -39.38 19.04 -11.49
N PHE A 1062 -38.92 19.14 -12.74
CA PHE A 1062 -39.79 19.35 -13.88
C PHE A 1062 -40.20 17.96 -14.40
N LEU A 1063 -41.45 17.56 -14.14
CA LEU A 1063 -42.10 16.46 -14.85
C LEU A 1063 -43.04 17.09 -15.89
N PRO A 1064 -42.87 16.80 -17.19
CA PRO A 1064 -43.88 17.14 -18.18
C PRO A 1064 -45.19 16.42 -17.88
N ASP A 1065 -46.32 17.09 -18.12
CA ASP A 1065 -47.63 16.42 -18.10
C ASP A 1065 -47.67 15.28 -19.12
N PHE A 1066 -48.44 14.23 -18.79
CA PHE A 1066 -48.76 13.19 -19.76
C PHE A 1066 -49.62 13.78 -20.87
N ALA A 1067 -49.43 13.31 -22.11
CA ALA A 1067 -50.22 13.74 -23.25
C ALA A 1067 -51.73 13.62 -22.97
N PRO A 1068 -52.58 14.56 -23.41
CA PRO A 1068 -54.03 14.53 -23.17
C PRO A 1068 -54.68 13.19 -23.56
N GLU A 1069 -54.19 12.57 -24.63
CA GLU A 1069 -54.62 11.28 -25.19
C GLU A 1069 -54.02 10.04 -24.53
N ALA A 1070 -53.16 10.19 -23.52
CA ALA A 1070 -52.59 9.05 -22.79
C ALA A 1070 -53.68 8.27 -22.05
N ARG A 1071 -53.58 6.93 -22.04
CA ARG A 1071 -54.47 6.08 -21.24
C ARG A 1071 -54.37 6.45 -19.76
N ARG A 1072 -55.52 6.59 -19.09
CA ARG A 1072 -55.62 7.03 -17.69
C ARG A 1072 -56.22 5.96 -16.80
N ILE A 1073 -55.62 5.78 -15.63
CA ILE A 1073 -56.07 4.84 -14.62
C ILE A 1073 -57.18 5.48 -13.79
N ALA A 1074 -58.35 4.86 -13.77
CA ALA A 1074 -59.50 5.32 -13.00
C ALA A 1074 -59.44 4.83 -11.55
N ALA A 1075 -59.07 3.57 -11.36
CA ALA A 1075 -58.90 2.98 -10.04
C ALA A 1075 -57.80 1.92 -10.04
N VAL A 1076 -57.22 1.72 -8.86
CA VAL A 1076 -56.13 0.79 -8.63
C VAL A 1076 -56.58 -0.19 -7.55
N LYS A 1077 -56.63 -1.48 -7.87
CA LYS A 1077 -57.05 -2.53 -6.94
C LYS A 1077 -55.89 -3.50 -6.71
N PRO A 1078 -55.13 -3.35 -5.62
CA PRO A 1078 -54.06 -4.28 -5.30
C PRO A 1078 -54.62 -5.68 -4.96
N ASP A 1079 -53.79 -6.70 -5.16
CA ASP A 1079 -54.08 -8.05 -4.69
C ASP A 1079 -53.98 -8.15 -3.15
N GLY A 1080 -54.27 -9.32 -2.60
CA GLY A 1080 -54.24 -9.56 -1.15
C GLY A 1080 -52.86 -9.43 -0.48
N SER A 1081 -51.80 -9.12 -1.24
CA SER A 1081 -50.44 -8.92 -0.71
C SER A 1081 -50.12 -7.47 -0.31
N TRP A 1082 -51.06 -6.54 -0.51
CA TRP A 1082 -50.93 -5.15 -0.09
C TRP A 1082 -51.84 -4.84 1.10
N GLU A 1083 -51.29 -4.12 2.07
CA GLU A 1083 -52.03 -3.62 3.23
C GLU A 1083 -52.50 -2.19 2.97
N ARG A 1084 -53.64 -1.80 3.55
CA ARG A 1084 -54.14 -0.43 3.45
C ARG A 1084 -53.28 0.51 4.32
N ASP A 1085 -52.82 1.62 3.75
CA ASP A 1085 -51.95 2.60 4.40
C ASP A 1085 -52.44 4.01 4.07
N GLY A 1086 -53.30 4.57 4.94
CA GLY A 1086 -53.97 5.85 4.71
C GLY A 1086 -54.88 5.83 3.47
N GLU A 1087 -54.69 6.80 2.58
CA GLU A 1087 -55.36 6.85 1.26
C GLU A 1087 -54.70 5.97 0.18
N GLY A 1088 -53.67 5.21 0.55
CA GLY A 1088 -52.94 4.31 -0.35
C GLY A 1088 -52.80 2.89 0.21
N PHE A 1089 -51.76 2.22 -0.28
CA PHE A 1089 -51.45 0.83 0.01
C PHE A 1089 -49.94 0.66 0.22
N ARG A 1090 -49.56 -0.34 1.02
CA ARG A 1090 -48.16 -0.65 1.33
C ARG A 1090 -47.89 -2.15 1.17
N ARG A 1091 -46.71 -2.48 0.65
CA ARG A 1091 -46.21 -3.85 0.52
C ARG A 1091 -44.71 -3.89 0.78
N GLY A 1092 -44.32 -4.46 1.93
CA GLY A 1092 -42.94 -4.37 2.41
C GLY A 1092 -42.52 -2.90 2.60
N GLY A 1093 -41.43 -2.50 1.95
CA GLY A 1093 -40.97 -1.11 1.90
C GLY A 1093 -41.66 -0.23 0.85
N ALA A 1094 -42.38 -0.81 -0.12
CA ALA A 1094 -43.00 -0.07 -1.20
C ALA A 1094 -44.36 0.52 -0.80
N ARG A 1095 -44.68 1.71 -1.34
CA ARG A 1095 -45.97 2.41 -1.14
C ARG A 1095 -46.61 2.71 -2.48
N LEU A 1096 -47.92 2.65 -2.54
CA LEU A 1096 -48.74 2.94 -3.71
C LEU A 1096 -49.87 3.88 -3.29
N TYR A 1097 -49.88 5.10 -3.81
CA TYR A 1097 -50.85 6.12 -3.41
C TYR A 1097 -51.20 7.04 -4.56
N ARG A 1098 -52.32 7.75 -4.43
CA ARG A 1098 -52.81 8.71 -5.42
C ARG A 1098 -52.47 10.13 -4.99
N VAL A 1099 -52.16 10.97 -5.97
CA VAL A 1099 -51.96 12.42 -5.82
C VAL A 1099 -53.06 13.13 -6.60
N ALA A 1100 -53.84 13.96 -5.91
CA ALA A 1100 -54.84 14.81 -6.56
C ALA A 1100 -54.13 16.01 -7.21
N GLY A 1101 -54.12 16.09 -8.54
CA GLY A 1101 -53.47 17.17 -9.30
C GLY A 1101 -52.73 16.70 -10.56
N GLY A 1102 -52.10 17.65 -11.27
CA GLY A 1102 -51.29 17.41 -12.47
C GLY A 1102 -49.83 17.10 -12.15
N ALA A 1103 -48.94 17.31 -13.13
CA ALA A 1103 -47.51 17.07 -12.93
C ALA A 1103 -46.87 17.99 -11.87
N GLU A 1104 -47.40 19.19 -11.64
CA GLU A 1104 -46.89 20.14 -10.65
C GLU A 1104 -47.10 19.65 -9.21
N GLU A 1105 -48.32 19.22 -8.86
CA GLU A 1105 -48.63 18.66 -7.54
C GLU A 1105 -47.90 17.32 -7.31
N THR A 1106 -47.70 16.55 -8.38
CA THR A 1106 -46.93 15.31 -8.34
C THR A 1106 -45.45 15.58 -8.08
N ALA A 1107 -44.87 16.58 -8.75
CA ALA A 1107 -43.48 16.98 -8.57
C ALA A 1107 -43.21 17.54 -7.17
N ALA A 1108 -44.20 18.19 -6.54
CA ALA A 1108 -44.10 18.72 -5.18
C ALA A 1108 -43.92 17.62 -4.10
N LEU A 1109 -44.30 16.38 -4.40
CA LEU A 1109 -44.18 15.23 -3.51
C LEU A 1109 -42.90 14.41 -3.72
N LEU A 1110 -42.12 14.71 -4.77
CA LEU A 1110 -40.83 14.08 -5.00
C LEU A 1110 -39.72 14.70 -4.12
N PRO A 1111 -38.64 13.96 -3.84
CA PRO A 1111 -37.53 14.47 -3.04
C PRO A 1111 -36.95 15.78 -3.60
N VAL A 1112 -36.73 16.75 -2.71
CA VAL A 1112 -35.98 17.97 -3.04
C VAL A 1112 -34.50 17.59 -3.18
N ILE A 1113 -33.88 17.99 -4.28
CA ILE A 1113 -32.51 17.59 -4.60
C ILE A 1113 -31.51 18.72 -4.40
N ALA A 1114 -30.36 18.39 -3.84
CA ALA A 1114 -29.16 19.22 -3.84
C ALA A 1114 -28.45 19.10 -5.20
N ARG A 1115 -27.52 20.02 -5.47
CA ARG A 1115 -26.76 20.06 -6.74
C ARG A 1115 -25.92 18.80 -7.00
N SER A 1116 -25.52 18.07 -5.95
CA SER A 1116 -24.73 16.84 -6.05
C SER A 1116 -25.56 15.56 -6.09
N ASP A 1117 -26.88 15.64 -5.83
CA ASP A 1117 -27.77 14.49 -5.97
C ASP A 1117 -27.91 14.10 -7.44
N ARG A 1118 -27.99 12.79 -7.72
CA ARG A 1118 -28.26 12.30 -9.07
C ARG A 1118 -29.73 11.94 -9.19
N ARG A 1119 -30.34 12.42 -10.26
CA ARG A 1119 -31.71 12.05 -10.66
C ARG A 1119 -31.70 11.54 -12.08
N ASN A 1120 -32.36 10.42 -12.32
CA ASN A 1120 -32.69 9.97 -13.66
C ASN A 1120 -34.21 9.84 -13.78
N ALA A 1121 -34.82 10.59 -14.71
CA ALA A 1121 -36.24 10.49 -15.00
C ALA A 1121 -36.39 10.05 -16.46
N ALA A 1122 -37.14 8.98 -16.70
CA ALA A 1122 -37.40 8.47 -18.03
C ALA A 1122 -38.88 8.12 -18.19
N MET A 1123 -39.45 8.44 -19.35
CA MET A 1123 -40.74 7.91 -19.76
C MET A 1123 -40.57 6.43 -20.09
N VAL A 1124 -41.41 5.60 -19.51
CA VAL A 1124 -41.44 4.14 -19.68
C VAL A 1124 -42.88 3.71 -19.93
N GLU A 1125 -43.08 2.47 -20.35
CA GLU A 1125 -44.41 1.91 -20.61
C GLU A 1125 -44.61 0.65 -19.76
N PHE A 1126 -45.72 0.61 -19.03
CA PHE A 1126 -46.11 -0.55 -18.22
C PHE A 1126 -47.54 -0.96 -18.57
N GLY A 1127 -47.71 -2.17 -19.12
CA GLY A 1127 -49.03 -2.70 -19.46
C GLY A 1127 -49.80 -1.87 -20.50
N GLY A 1128 -49.10 -1.14 -21.38
CA GLY A 1128 -49.73 -0.25 -22.37
C GLY A 1128 -50.01 1.18 -21.86
N ILE A 1129 -49.64 1.50 -20.62
CA ILE A 1129 -49.83 2.82 -20.00
C ILE A 1129 -48.47 3.53 -19.91
N PRO A 1130 -48.34 4.77 -20.43
CA PRO A 1130 -47.12 5.56 -20.27
C PRO A 1130 -46.94 5.99 -18.82
N ALA A 1131 -45.72 5.95 -18.32
CA ALA A 1131 -45.39 6.23 -16.93
C ALA A 1131 -44.02 6.90 -16.81
N TRP A 1132 -43.81 7.71 -15.77
CA TRP A 1132 -42.49 8.25 -15.45
C TRP A 1132 -41.79 7.37 -14.40
N LEU A 1133 -40.65 6.78 -14.75
CA LEU A 1133 -39.75 6.18 -13.77
C LEU A 1133 -38.69 7.21 -13.36
N VAL A 1134 -38.71 7.61 -12.11
CA VAL A 1134 -37.79 8.58 -11.53
C VAL A 1134 -36.96 7.92 -10.45
N VAL A 1135 -35.66 7.81 -10.67
CA VAL A 1135 -34.71 7.23 -9.72
C VAL A 1135 -33.85 8.34 -9.14
N TYR A 1136 -33.83 8.43 -7.81
CA TYR A 1136 -33.02 9.36 -7.03
C TYR A 1136 -31.87 8.62 -6.35
N ASP A 1137 -30.72 9.26 -6.36
CA ASP A 1137 -29.49 8.87 -5.66
C ASP A 1137 -28.98 10.15 -4.98
N LEU A 1138 -29.47 10.38 -3.76
CA LEU A 1138 -29.18 11.54 -2.93
C LEU A 1138 -27.77 11.42 -2.36
N ASP A 1139 -27.04 12.52 -2.33
CA ASP A 1139 -25.73 12.62 -1.71
C ASP A 1139 -25.89 12.55 -0.18
N PRO A 1140 -25.32 11.54 0.49
CA PRO A 1140 -25.42 11.42 1.94
C PRO A 1140 -24.83 12.61 2.69
N THR A 1141 -23.91 13.36 2.08
CA THR A 1141 -23.31 14.56 2.69
C THR A 1141 -24.25 15.76 2.67
N MET A 1142 -25.14 15.85 1.69
CA MET A 1142 -26.13 16.92 1.58
C MET A 1142 -27.43 16.59 2.31
N HIS A 1143 -27.66 15.30 2.60
CA HIS A 1143 -28.83 14.79 3.34
C HIS A 1143 -28.42 13.91 4.53
N PRO A 1144 -27.64 14.44 5.50
CA PRO A 1144 -27.09 13.65 6.61
C PRO A 1144 -28.17 13.07 7.53
N ASP A 1145 -29.34 13.70 7.58
CA ASP A 1145 -30.45 13.28 8.45
C ASP A 1145 -31.32 12.17 7.84
N ARG A 1146 -31.05 11.76 6.59
CA ARG A 1146 -31.83 10.70 5.92
C ARG A 1146 -31.19 9.33 6.15
N LYS A 1147 -32.02 8.34 6.48
CA LYS A 1147 -31.60 6.94 6.57
C LYS A 1147 -31.44 6.27 5.21
N ASN A 1148 -32.23 6.70 4.22
CA ASN A 1148 -32.20 6.20 2.86
C ASN A 1148 -31.82 7.33 1.92
N HIS A 1149 -30.84 7.06 1.07
CA HIS A 1149 -30.33 8.01 0.09
C HIS A 1149 -30.72 7.64 -1.33
N ALA A 1150 -31.33 6.48 -1.55
CA ALA A 1150 -31.83 6.09 -2.87
C ALA A 1150 -33.33 5.83 -2.83
N PHE A 1151 -34.04 6.34 -3.85
CA PHE A 1151 -35.48 6.18 -3.99
C PHE A 1151 -35.81 5.95 -5.45
N SER A 1152 -36.86 5.19 -5.71
CA SER A 1152 -37.41 5.04 -7.05
C SER A 1152 -38.90 5.28 -7.01
N TYR A 1153 -39.37 6.17 -7.88
CA TYR A 1153 -40.76 6.54 -8.04
C TYR A 1153 -41.22 6.11 -9.42
N LEU A 1154 -42.38 5.46 -9.48
CA LEU A 1154 -43.07 5.21 -10.72
C LEU A 1154 -44.40 5.96 -10.69
N ILE A 1155 -44.58 6.87 -11.64
CA ILE A 1155 -45.72 7.78 -11.71
C ILE A 1155 -46.57 7.42 -12.92
N LEU A 1156 -47.84 7.11 -12.69
CA LEU A 1156 -48.80 6.70 -13.70
C LEU A 1156 -49.91 7.76 -13.85
N PRO A 1157 -50.38 8.04 -15.07
CA PRO A 1157 -51.49 8.97 -15.31
C PRO A 1157 -52.81 8.39 -14.81
N GLY A 1158 -53.57 9.16 -14.03
CA GLY A 1158 -54.91 8.80 -13.59
C GLY A 1158 -55.99 9.80 -14.00
N SER A 1159 -57.26 9.39 -13.90
CA SER A 1159 -58.41 10.16 -14.42
C SER A 1159 -58.64 11.46 -13.66
N ASN A 1160 -58.43 11.49 -12.33
CA ASN A 1160 -58.41 12.73 -11.53
C ASN A 1160 -57.14 12.78 -10.66
N GLY A 1161 -55.97 12.76 -11.30
CA GLY A 1161 -54.66 12.83 -10.64
C GLY A 1161 -53.79 11.59 -10.80
N ASN A 1162 -52.49 11.71 -10.54
CA ASN A 1162 -51.50 10.66 -10.82
C ASN A 1162 -51.42 9.61 -9.70
N TRP A 1163 -51.09 8.37 -10.06
CA TRP A 1163 -50.77 7.30 -9.12
C TRP A 1163 -49.26 7.16 -8.99
N ILE A 1164 -48.73 7.05 -7.78
CA ILE A 1164 -47.31 6.91 -7.49
C ILE A 1164 -47.05 5.57 -6.80
N VAL A 1165 -46.10 4.80 -7.34
CA VAL A 1165 -45.42 3.71 -6.63
C VAL A 1165 -44.07 4.24 -6.15
N GLU A 1166 -43.88 4.33 -4.84
CA GLU A 1166 -42.64 4.70 -4.19
C GLU A 1166 -41.93 3.46 -3.66
N VAL A 1167 -40.64 3.33 -3.96
CA VAL A 1167 -39.77 2.29 -3.42
C VAL A 1167 -38.56 2.97 -2.74
N PRO A 1168 -38.32 2.72 -1.44
CA PRO A 1168 -37.30 3.43 -0.65
C PRO A 1168 -35.89 2.83 -0.83
N GLU A 1169 -35.58 2.41 -2.05
CA GLU A 1169 -34.27 1.92 -2.49
C GLU A 1169 -34.14 2.09 -4.02
N LYS A 1170 -32.91 1.99 -4.53
CA LYS A 1170 -32.64 2.06 -5.98
C LYS A 1170 -33.20 0.82 -6.67
N SER A 1171 -34.34 0.98 -7.34
CA SER A 1171 -35.04 -0.12 -7.99
C SER A 1171 -35.02 0.06 -9.50
N ASP A 1172 -34.77 -1.03 -10.21
CA ASP A 1172 -34.83 -1.04 -11.67
C ASP A 1172 -36.27 -1.24 -12.17
N ARG A 1173 -36.42 -1.14 -13.49
CA ARG A 1173 -37.69 -1.36 -14.18
C ARG A 1173 -38.34 -2.71 -13.83
N LYS A 1174 -37.56 -3.78 -13.64
CA LYS A 1174 -38.09 -5.13 -13.41
C LYS A 1174 -38.74 -5.27 -12.03
N ILE A 1175 -38.15 -4.64 -11.01
CA ILE A 1175 -38.72 -4.61 -9.65
C ILE A 1175 -40.05 -3.85 -9.66
N MET A 1176 -40.08 -2.69 -10.33
CA MET A 1176 -41.31 -1.90 -10.50
C MET A 1176 -42.40 -2.66 -11.28
N GLU A 1177 -42.05 -3.40 -12.33
CA GLU A 1177 -42.97 -4.28 -13.06
C GLU A 1177 -43.53 -5.40 -12.21
N ALA A 1178 -42.69 -6.02 -11.38
CA ALA A 1178 -43.12 -7.09 -10.47
C ALA A 1178 -44.13 -6.56 -9.44
N LEU A 1179 -43.94 -5.32 -8.95
CA LEU A 1179 -44.90 -4.66 -8.07
C LEU A 1179 -46.22 -4.37 -8.80
N LEU A 1180 -46.18 -3.81 -10.01
CA LEU A 1180 -47.41 -3.51 -10.77
C LEU A 1180 -48.21 -4.75 -11.15
N LYS A 1181 -47.57 -5.90 -11.39
CA LYS A 1181 -48.28 -7.17 -11.65
C LYS A 1181 -49.14 -7.65 -10.49
N THR A 1182 -48.90 -7.14 -9.29
CA THR A 1182 -49.70 -7.46 -8.08
C THR A 1182 -50.85 -6.48 -7.86
N VAL A 1183 -51.15 -5.66 -8.86
CA VAL A 1183 -52.17 -4.63 -8.80
C VAL A 1183 -52.99 -4.65 -10.09
N THR A 1184 -54.32 -4.68 -9.96
CA THR A 1184 -55.23 -4.55 -11.11
C THR A 1184 -55.50 -3.08 -11.35
N LEU A 1185 -55.18 -2.61 -12.55
CA LEU A 1185 -55.46 -1.24 -13.00
C LEU A 1185 -56.82 -1.25 -13.71
N ASN A 1186 -57.81 -0.58 -13.13
CA ASN A 1186 -59.11 -0.39 -13.77
C ASN A 1186 -59.05 0.90 -14.58
N GLU A 1187 -59.18 0.76 -15.90
CA GLU A 1187 -59.39 1.85 -16.83
C GLU A 1187 -60.89 2.24 -16.78
N ASN A 1188 -61.22 3.53 -16.95
CA ASN A 1188 -62.58 3.87 -17.35
C ASN A 1188 -62.70 3.57 -18.85
N GLU A 1189 -63.82 2.99 -19.29
CA GLU A 1189 -64.19 2.91 -20.71
C GLU A 1189 -64.17 4.29 -21.40
#